data_AF-A0A8T2KKB8-F1
#
_entry.id   AF-A0A8T2KKB8-F1
#
_cell.length_a   1.000
_cell.length_b   1.000
_cell.length_c   1.000
_cell.angle_alpha   90.00
_cell.angle_beta   90.00
_cell.angle_gamma   90.00
#
_symmetry.space_group_name_H-M   'P 1'
#
loop_
_entity.id
_entity.type
_entity.pdbx_description
1 polymer ?
#
loop_
_entity_poly.entity_id
_entity_poly.type
_entity_poly.pdbx_seq_one_letter_code
_entity_poly.pdbx_strand_id
1 'polypeptide(L)'
;MALAGVRVLELAGLAPAPFCGMILADFGAKVIRVDKASSLTTIDTMARGKKSIAVNLKSSEGVGLIKKLCKKSDVLIEPYRHGVMENLGLGPDVLLEENPHLIYARLTGFGQSGKYSKSAGHDINYVSLSGLLSKLGDKSKNPSPPLNLLADFAGGGVMCALGIVMSLYERTRSGKGQVIDASMVEGAAYVGSFLWKSQKLGLFSRPRGDNLLDGGSPFYCTYGTADGKYMAVGALESQFYAEFLKAVLSPSPEKRTWAIVITMLGVVAFDFAADFIDGPIKAYLFDVCSHDDKERGLHYHALLTGLGGALGYLTGAMDWGSTFLGRIMGSEFQVMYFLATAVFLILLAVHLFSIPETPLENKKEELALLLKHDGLSPYGSMDKAQNGSLKTKKIARSLSQMEENNPQDIEEQVQKRMTFKSLIRALLTMPAHYQYLCLSHLIGWTAFLSNMLFFTDFMGQIVFHGNPYAEHNSTAYLIYERGVEVGCWGMCINAISSALYSYLQKALLPFIGLKGLYFVGYLLFGLGTGFIGLFPNVYSTLVLCSLFGVMSSTLYTVPFNLISEYHREEERELQASGKSQAPSQSRGKGIDCAALTCMVQLAQIIVGGGLGLLVILAGSVVVVVISASAASLIGCCFVAFFVRYVE
;
A
#
# COMPACT_ATOMS: atom_id res chain seq x y z
N MET A 1 -46.23 -8.41 -6.17
CA MET A 1 -45.96 -7.50 -7.30
C MET A 1 -47.00 -6.39 -7.30
N ALA A 2 -46.62 -5.15 -7.62
CA ALA A 2 -47.44 -3.96 -7.39
C ALA A 2 -48.75 -3.89 -8.21
N LEU A 3 -48.79 -4.51 -9.39
CA LEU A 3 -49.95 -4.56 -10.28
C LEU A 3 -50.65 -5.93 -10.27
N ALA A 4 -50.42 -6.75 -9.24
CA ALA A 4 -51.09 -8.03 -9.10
C ALA A 4 -52.61 -7.86 -9.08
N GLY A 5 -53.30 -8.56 -9.98
CA GLY A 5 -54.75 -8.50 -10.12
C GLY A 5 -55.25 -7.60 -11.25
N VAL A 6 -54.43 -6.66 -11.74
CA VAL A 6 -54.76 -5.79 -12.88
C VAL A 6 -54.79 -6.62 -14.17
N ARG A 7 -55.84 -6.45 -14.98
CA ARG A 7 -56.02 -7.10 -16.29
C ARG A 7 -55.86 -6.10 -17.41
N VAL A 8 -54.93 -6.37 -18.31
CA VAL A 8 -54.61 -5.48 -19.43
C VAL A 8 -54.89 -6.21 -20.74
N LEU A 9 -55.65 -5.56 -21.62
CA LEU A 9 -55.79 -5.96 -23.01
C LEU A 9 -54.89 -5.06 -23.87
N GLU A 10 -53.96 -5.65 -24.60
CA GLU A 10 -53.01 -4.93 -25.45
C GLU A 10 -53.31 -5.26 -26.91
N LEU A 11 -53.67 -4.26 -27.72
CA LEU A 11 -53.81 -4.47 -29.16
C LEU A 11 -52.43 -4.42 -29.82
N ALA A 12 -52.16 -5.38 -30.72
CA ALA A 12 -50.84 -5.51 -31.33
C ALA A 12 -50.40 -4.22 -32.05
N GLY A 13 -49.21 -3.77 -31.67
CA GLY A 13 -48.47 -2.67 -32.28
C GLY A 13 -46.99 -2.97 -32.33
N LEU A 14 -46.20 -1.93 -32.57
CA LEU A 14 -44.73 -2.00 -32.57
C LEU A 14 -44.19 -1.31 -31.32
N ALA A 15 -42.90 -1.55 -31.04
CA ALA A 15 -42.03 -0.94 -30.02
C ALA A 15 -42.71 -0.32 -28.78
N PRO A 16 -43.31 0.90 -28.84
CA PRO A 16 -43.94 1.57 -27.70
C PRO A 16 -45.03 0.75 -26.97
N ALA A 17 -45.97 0.13 -27.71
CA ALA A 17 -47.10 -0.57 -27.10
C ALA A 17 -46.71 -1.91 -26.47
N PRO A 18 -45.95 -2.79 -27.15
CA PRO A 18 -45.38 -3.97 -26.53
C PRO A 18 -44.50 -3.63 -25.32
N PHE A 19 -43.69 -2.57 -25.39
CA PHE A 19 -42.89 -2.17 -24.23
C PHE A 19 -43.76 -1.72 -23.04
N CYS A 20 -44.79 -0.90 -23.28
CA CYS A 20 -45.74 -0.48 -22.24
C CYS A 20 -46.41 -1.69 -21.56
N GLY A 21 -46.96 -2.62 -22.35
CA GLY A 21 -47.56 -3.83 -21.80
C GLY A 21 -46.54 -4.72 -21.07
N MET A 22 -45.29 -4.76 -21.52
CA MET A 22 -44.22 -5.51 -20.86
C MET A 22 -43.89 -4.93 -19.49
N ILE A 23 -43.80 -3.60 -19.35
CA ILE A 23 -43.63 -2.93 -18.05
C ILE A 23 -44.75 -3.36 -17.09
N LEU A 24 -46.01 -3.28 -17.52
CA LEU A 24 -47.13 -3.65 -16.66
C LEU A 24 -47.09 -5.13 -16.25
N ALA A 25 -46.74 -6.03 -17.18
CA ALA A 25 -46.57 -7.45 -16.90
C ALA A 25 -45.43 -7.72 -15.91
N ASP A 26 -44.27 -7.07 -16.12
CA ASP A 26 -43.10 -7.17 -15.25
C ASP A 26 -43.43 -6.73 -13.82
N PHE A 27 -44.37 -5.78 -13.64
CA PHE A 27 -44.87 -5.35 -12.32
C PHE A 27 -46.11 -6.11 -11.82
N GLY A 28 -46.51 -7.20 -12.48
CA GLY A 28 -47.49 -8.19 -11.98
C GLY A 28 -48.88 -8.15 -12.63
N ALA A 29 -49.12 -7.30 -13.63
CA ALA A 29 -50.39 -7.27 -14.35
C ALA A 29 -50.54 -8.51 -15.24
N LYS A 30 -51.78 -8.97 -15.43
CA LYS A 30 -52.12 -10.02 -16.39
C LYS A 30 -52.39 -9.39 -17.74
N VAL A 31 -51.41 -9.47 -18.65
CA VAL A 31 -51.49 -8.86 -19.98
C VAL A 31 -51.88 -9.89 -21.04
N ILE A 32 -52.96 -9.61 -21.76
CA ILE A 32 -53.39 -10.37 -22.94
C ILE A 32 -53.18 -9.49 -24.17
N ARG A 33 -52.28 -9.92 -25.05
CA ARG A 33 -52.03 -9.30 -26.34
C ARG A 33 -52.96 -9.86 -27.40
N VAL A 34 -53.51 -8.99 -28.22
CA VAL A 34 -54.38 -9.32 -29.36
C VAL A 34 -53.60 -9.11 -30.65
N ASP A 35 -53.14 -10.21 -31.23
CA ASP A 35 -52.43 -10.23 -32.51
C ASP A 35 -53.38 -10.30 -33.70
N LYS A 36 -52.91 -9.85 -34.85
CA LYS A 36 -53.65 -9.96 -36.12
C LYS A 36 -53.66 -11.41 -36.58
N ALA A 37 -54.84 -11.95 -36.91
CA ALA A 37 -55.03 -13.34 -37.33
C ALA A 37 -54.14 -13.83 -38.49
N SER A 38 -53.63 -12.92 -39.33
CA SER A 38 -52.81 -13.23 -40.52
C SER A 38 -51.29 -13.05 -40.33
N SER A 39 -50.80 -12.69 -39.15
CA SER A 39 -49.37 -12.41 -38.91
C SER A 39 -48.71 -13.58 -38.17
N LEU A 40 -48.12 -14.53 -38.91
CA LEU A 40 -47.40 -15.70 -38.35
C LEU A 40 -45.96 -15.39 -37.94
N THR A 41 -45.41 -14.24 -38.34
CA THR A 41 -44.04 -13.81 -37.99
C THR A 41 -44.09 -12.63 -37.03
N THR A 42 -43.94 -12.91 -35.74
CA THR A 42 -43.80 -11.89 -34.70
C THR A 42 -42.31 -11.60 -34.51
N ILE A 43 -41.80 -10.53 -35.11
CA ILE A 43 -40.42 -10.02 -34.89
C ILE A 43 -40.27 -9.43 -33.47
N ASP A 44 -41.38 -9.27 -32.75
CA ASP A 44 -41.42 -8.62 -31.45
C ASP A 44 -40.94 -9.54 -30.32
N THR A 45 -39.80 -9.19 -29.74
CA THR A 45 -39.16 -9.89 -28.62
C THR A 45 -39.66 -9.42 -27.25
N MET A 46 -40.55 -8.40 -27.18
CA MET A 46 -41.07 -7.82 -25.93
C MET A 46 -42.40 -8.46 -25.48
N ALA A 47 -42.53 -9.78 -25.69
CA ALA A 47 -43.72 -10.55 -25.34
C ALA A 47 -43.62 -11.26 -23.97
N ARG A 48 -42.49 -11.12 -23.25
CA ARG A 48 -42.29 -11.80 -21.96
C ARG A 48 -43.39 -11.45 -20.95
N GLY A 49 -43.85 -12.44 -20.19
CA GLY A 49 -44.90 -12.26 -19.18
C GLY A 49 -46.32 -12.10 -19.71
N LYS A 50 -46.53 -12.08 -21.04
CA LYS A 50 -47.84 -11.88 -21.67
C LYS A 50 -48.44 -13.18 -22.19
N LYS A 51 -49.77 -13.22 -22.30
CA LYS A 51 -50.51 -14.20 -23.12
C LYS A 51 -50.90 -13.55 -24.44
N SER A 52 -51.04 -14.32 -25.51
CA SER A 52 -51.49 -13.82 -26.81
C SER A 52 -52.73 -14.57 -27.30
N ILE A 53 -53.60 -13.86 -28.02
CA ILE A 53 -54.70 -14.39 -28.82
C ILE A 53 -54.69 -13.73 -30.20
N ALA A 54 -55.05 -14.48 -31.24
CA ALA A 54 -55.15 -13.95 -32.60
C ALA A 54 -56.61 -13.64 -32.94
N VAL A 55 -56.91 -12.39 -33.33
CA VAL A 55 -58.29 -11.94 -33.61
C VAL A 55 -58.34 -11.13 -34.91
N ASN A 56 -59.33 -11.40 -35.75
CA ASN A 56 -59.63 -10.55 -36.90
C ASN A 56 -60.54 -9.39 -36.48
N LEU A 57 -59.96 -8.22 -36.23
CA LEU A 57 -60.70 -7.02 -35.80
C LEU A 57 -61.63 -6.44 -36.87
N LYS A 58 -61.60 -6.94 -38.11
CA LYS A 58 -62.52 -6.52 -39.18
C LYS A 58 -63.82 -7.34 -39.22
N SER A 59 -63.90 -8.45 -38.50
CA SER A 59 -65.11 -9.28 -38.44
C SER A 59 -66.00 -8.85 -37.28
N SER A 60 -67.31 -9.01 -37.44
CA SER A 60 -68.29 -8.66 -36.39
C SER A 60 -68.07 -9.48 -35.11
N GLU A 61 -67.66 -10.74 -35.25
CA GLU A 61 -67.32 -11.66 -34.17
C GLU A 61 -66.05 -11.23 -33.44
N GLY A 62 -65.04 -10.75 -34.18
CA GLY A 62 -63.81 -10.24 -33.62
C GLY A 62 -64.03 -8.97 -32.80
N VAL A 63 -64.78 -8.01 -33.33
CA VAL A 63 -65.20 -6.80 -32.59
C VAL A 63 -65.99 -7.18 -31.34
N GLY A 64 -66.96 -8.10 -31.47
CA GLY A 64 -67.74 -8.61 -30.33
C GLY A 64 -66.90 -9.31 -29.26
N LEU A 65 -65.85 -10.03 -29.64
CA LEU A 65 -64.90 -10.64 -28.70
C LEU A 65 -64.10 -9.57 -27.94
N ILE A 66 -63.59 -8.55 -28.62
CA ILE A 66 -62.83 -7.47 -27.96
C ILE A 66 -63.71 -6.72 -26.96
N LYS A 67 -64.96 -6.38 -27.32
CA LYS A 67 -65.91 -5.77 -26.39
C LYS A 67 -66.10 -6.61 -25.12
N LYS A 68 -66.29 -7.93 -25.28
CA LYS A 68 -66.41 -8.88 -24.15
C LYS A 68 -65.16 -8.92 -23.26
N LEU A 69 -63.96 -8.83 -23.85
CA LEU A 69 -62.70 -8.79 -23.11
C LEU A 69 -62.51 -7.46 -22.38
N CYS A 70 -62.79 -6.34 -23.04
CA CYS A 70 -62.73 -5.00 -22.46
C CYS A 70 -63.68 -4.85 -21.26
N LYS A 71 -64.87 -5.47 -21.30
CA LYS A 71 -65.80 -5.51 -20.17
C LYS A 71 -65.22 -6.14 -18.89
N LYS A 72 -64.20 -6.99 -19.02
CA LYS A 72 -63.53 -7.69 -17.90
C LYS A 72 -62.11 -7.21 -17.64
N SER A 73 -61.65 -6.20 -18.37
CA SER A 73 -60.29 -5.68 -18.31
C SER A 73 -60.27 -4.35 -17.56
N ASP A 74 -59.15 -4.06 -16.90
CA ASP A 74 -58.90 -2.79 -16.24
C ASP A 74 -58.35 -1.75 -17.21
N VAL A 75 -57.55 -2.20 -18.18
CA VAL A 75 -56.81 -1.35 -19.10
C VAL A 75 -56.92 -1.91 -20.52
N LEU A 76 -57.12 -1.03 -21.49
CA LEU A 76 -56.91 -1.28 -22.92
C LEU A 76 -55.74 -0.43 -23.41
N ILE A 77 -54.75 -1.03 -24.05
CA ILE A 77 -53.65 -0.33 -24.74
C ILE A 77 -53.88 -0.47 -26.24
N GLU A 78 -53.98 0.65 -26.94
CA GLU A 78 -54.10 0.66 -28.40
C GLU A 78 -53.11 1.65 -29.04
N PRO A 79 -52.37 1.23 -30.09
CA PRO A 79 -51.38 2.07 -30.75
C PRO A 79 -51.81 2.52 -32.16
N TYR A 80 -53.11 2.56 -32.46
CA TYR A 80 -53.59 2.87 -33.79
C TYR A 80 -53.78 4.37 -33.99
N ARG A 81 -53.77 4.78 -35.27
CA ARG A 81 -53.98 6.19 -35.62
C ARG A 81 -55.36 6.65 -35.18
N HIS A 82 -55.48 7.95 -34.93
CA HIS A 82 -56.74 8.60 -34.64
C HIS A 82 -57.85 8.18 -35.63
N GLY A 83 -59.00 7.75 -35.11
CA GLY A 83 -60.17 7.33 -35.88
C GLY A 83 -60.21 5.83 -36.23
N VAL A 84 -59.11 5.09 -36.10
CA VAL A 84 -59.10 3.66 -36.46
C VAL A 84 -60.01 2.84 -35.54
N MET A 85 -59.94 3.08 -34.23
CA MET A 85 -60.73 2.33 -33.25
C MET A 85 -62.22 2.69 -33.32
N GLU A 86 -62.53 3.95 -33.60
CA GLU A 86 -63.89 4.44 -33.84
C GLU A 86 -64.50 3.76 -35.07
N ASN A 87 -63.76 3.68 -36.18
CA ASN A 87 -64.21 3.00 -37.41
C ASN A 87 -64.44 1.50 -37.21
N LEU A 88 -63.76 0.88 -36.24
CA LEU A 88 -63.94 -0.53 -35.87
C LEU A 88 -65.07 -0.74 -34.85
N GLY A 89 -65.73 0.33 -34.38
CA GLY A 89 -66.74 0.24 -33.32
C GLY A 89 -66.17 -0.09 -31.93
N LEU A 90 -64.87 0.17 -31.74
CA LEU A 90 -64.11 -0.08 -30.51
C LEU A 90 -63.56 1.23 -29.90
N GLY A 91 -64.14 2.37 -30.26
CA GLY A 91 -63.77 3.67 -29.71
C GLY A 91 -64.07 3.82 -28.20
N PRO A 92 -63.49 4.84 -27.55
CA PRO A 92 -63.57 5.04 -26.11
C PRO A 92 -65.01 5.26 -25.65
N ASP A 93 -65.80 6.06 -26.37
CA ASP A 93 -67.19 6.33 -26.00
C ASP A 93 -68.00 5.04 -25.87
N VAL A 94 -67.85 4.14 -26.85
CA VAL A 94 -68.53 2.83 -26.88
C VAL A 94 -68.03 1.91 -25.75
N LEU A 95 -66.71 1.81 -25.56
CA LEU A 95 -66.16 0.88 -24.58
C LEU A 95 -66.31 1.37 -23.13
N LEU A 96 -66.30 2.68 -22.90
CA LEU A 96 -66.52 3.28 -21.58
C LEU A 96 -67.99 3.26 -21.19
N GLU A 97 -68.93 3.32 -22.15
CA GLU A 97 -70.34 3.07 -21.87
C GLU A 97 -70.57 1.63 -21.38
N GLU A 98 -69.91 0.64 -22.00
CA GLU A 98 -70.01 -0.76 -21.59
C GLU A 98 -69.21 -1.09 -20.31
N ASN A 99 -68.09 -0.40 -20.07
CA ASN A 99 -67.24 -0.53 -18.89
C ASN A 99 -66.74 0.85 -18.40
N PRO A 100 -67.49 1.53 -17.52
CA PRO A 100 -67.12 2.84 -16.98
C PRO A 100 -65.84 2.85 -16.14
N HIS A 101 -65.31 1.68 -15.74
CA HIS A 101 -64.06 1.54 -14.99
C HIS A 101 -62.83 1.38 -15.90
N LEU A 102 -63.00 1.22 -17.23
CA LEU A 102 -61.91 0.93 -18.16
C LEU A 102 -60.96 2.13 -18.29
N ILE A 103 -59.66 1.89 -18.18
CA ILE A 103 -58.63 2.85 -18.57
C ILE A 103 -58.30 2.61 -20.04
N TYR A 104 -58.68 3.54 -20.90
CA TYR A 104 -58.46 3.46 -22.34
C TYR A 104 -57.18 4.22 -22.69
N ALA A 105 -56.06 3.52 -22.90
CA ALA A 105 -54.77 4.11 -23.21
C ALA A 105 -54.49 4.13 -24.71
N ARG A 106 -54.44 5.34 -25.28
CA ARG A 106 -54.09 5.62 -26.67
C ARG A 106 -52.61 5.96 -26.74
N LEU A 107 -51.80 5.10 -27.36
CA LEU A 107 -50.36 5.30 -27.46
C LEU A 107 -49.96 5.59 -28.90
N THR A 108 -49.87 6.88 -29.24
CA THR A 108 -49.66 7.31 -30.63
C THR A 108 -48.50 8.28 -30.76
N GLY A 109 -47.99 8.44 -31.97
CA GLY A 109 -46.84 9.32 -32.22
C GLY A 109 -47.14 10.80 -31.94
N PHE A 110 -48.21 11.31 -32.56
CA PHE A 110 -48.58 12.73 -32.57
C PHE A 110 -49.76 13.08 -31.66
N GLY A 111 -50.31 12.13 -30.91
CA GLY A 111 -51.53 12.30 -30.13
C GLY A 111 -52.82 12.23 -30.96
N GLN A 112 -53.96 12.41 -30.28
CA GLN A 112 -55.29 12.31 -30.89
C GLN A 112 -55.80 13.62 -31.50
N SER A 113 -55.11 14.74 -31.30
CA SER A 113 -55.52 16.06 -31.76
C SER A 113 -54.40 16.78 -32.53
N GLY A 114 -54.74 17.92 -33.13
CA GLY A 114 -53.78 18.72 -33.88
C GLY A 114 -53.53 18.24 -35.32
N LYS A 115 -52.72 19.04 -36.04
CA LYS A 115 -52.49 18.91 -37.50
C LYS A 115 -51.91 17.56 -37.93
N TYR A 116 -51.13 16.92 -37.06
CA TYR A 116 -50.39 15.69 -37.37
C TYR A 116 -51.04 14.40 -36.81
N SER A 117 -52.17 14.49 -36.11
CA SER A 117 -52.87 13.33 -35.51
C SER A 117 -53.18 12.19 -36.48
N LYS A 118 -53.39 12.50 -37.77
CA LYS A 118 -53.67 11.53 -38.84
C LYS A 118 -52.42 11.14 -39.66
N SER A 119 -51.28 11.77 -39.40
CA SER A 119 -50.04 11.56 -40.15
C SER A 119 -49.35 10.25 -39.78
N ALA A 120 -48.61 9.69 -40.74
CA ALA A 120 -47.69 8.58 -40.48
C ALA A 120 -46.38 9.12 -39.88
N GLY A 121 -45.70 8.30 -39.07
CA GLY A 121 -44.38 8.61 -38.55
C GLY A 121 -43.76 7.41 -37.84
N HIS A 122 -42.50 7.58 -37.47
CA HIS A 122 -41.73 6.70 -36.58
C HIS A 122 -40.98 7.57 -35.57
N ASP A 123 -40.31 6.94 -34.61
CA ASP A 123 -39.57 7.59 -33.51
C ASP A 123 -38.86 8.89 -33.92
N ILE A 124 -38.02 8.86 -34.96
CA ILE A 124 -37.26 10.03 -35.42
C ILE A 124 -38.14 11.24 -35.78
N ASN A 125 -39.34 11.03 -36.32
CA ASN A 125 -40.28 12.11 -36.64
C ASN A 125 -40.89 12.72 -35.37
N TYR A 126 -41.08 11.91 -34.34
CA TYR A 126 -41.64 12.36 -33.07
C TYR A 126 -40.58 13.10 -32.24
N VAL A 127 -39.36 12.54 -32.17
CA VAL A 127 -38.21 13.19 -31.51
C VAL A 127 -37.85 14.50 -32.21
N SER A 128 -37.99 14.60 -33.54
CA SER A 128 -37.74 15.86 -34.24
C SER A 128 -38.74 16.96 -33.86
N LEU A 129 -40.04 16.67 -33.82
CA LEU A 129 -41.06 17.63 -33.40
C LEU A 129 -41.00 17.96 -31.90
N SER A 130 -40.49 17.07 -31.06
CA SER A 130 -40.24 17.36 -29.63
C SER A 130 -39.13 18.40 -29.41
N GLY A 131 -38.36 18.71 -30.45
CA GLY A 131 -37.18 19.58 -30.40
C GLY A 131 -35.90 18.86 -29.97
N LEU A 132 -35.98 17.68 -29.34
CA LEU A 132 -34.82 16.97 -28.80
C LEU A 132 -33.81 16.55 -29.87
N LEU A 133 -34.27 16.12 -31.05
CA LEU A 133 -33.34 15.67 -32.11
C LEU A 133 -32.32 16.75 -32.45
N SER A 134 -32.74 18.02 -32.45
CA SER A 134 -31.87 19.16 -32.80
C SER A 134 -30.65 19.32 -31.89
N LYS A 135 -30.70 18.75 -30.67
CA LYS A 135 -29.66 18.83 -29.64
C LYS A 135 -28.73 17.60 -29.60
N LEU A 136 -28.96 16.59 -30.45
CA LEU A 136 -28.23 15.32 -30.39
C LEU A 136 -27.22 15.15 -31.53
N GLY A 137 -26.01 14.73 -31.15
CA GLY A 137 -24.92 14.44 -32.08
C GLY A 137 -23.91 15.58 -32.22
N ASP A 138 -22.94 15.36 -33.09
CA ASP A 138 -21.84 16.29 -33.33
C ASP A 138 -22.32 17.62 -33.96
N LYS A 139 -21.62 18.72 -33.65
CA LYS A 139 -21.91 20.05 -34.17
C LYS A 139 -21.69 20.20 -35.68
N SER A 140 -20.71 19.46 -36.22
CA SER A 140 -20.32 19.47 -37.63
C SER A 140 -21.13 18.54 -38.53
N LYS A 141 -21.96 17.66 -37.93
CA LYS A 141 -22.77 16.67 -38.65
C LYS A 141 -24.25 16.96 -38.49
N ASN A 142 -25.07 16.27 -39.28
CA ASN A 142 -26.52 16.28 -39.11
C ASN A 142 -26.90 15.74 -37.71
N PRO A 143 -28.04 16.21 -37.14
CA PRO A 143 -28.60 15.63 -35.92
C PRO A 143 -28.66 14.11 -35.99
N SER A 144 -28.18 13.45 -34.94
CA SER A 144 -28.07 11.99 -34.90
C SER A 144 -29.21 11.39 -34.07
N PRO A 145 -30.02 10.47 -34.63
CA PRO A 145 -31.10 9.84 -33.87
C PRO A 145 -30.52 8.87 -32.83
N PRO A 146 -30.97 8.92 -31.56
CA PRO A 146 -30.50 8.03 -30.50
C PRO A 146 -31.24 6.68 -30.56
N LEU A 147 -31.06 5.97 -31.68
CA LEU A 147 -31.87 4.80 -32.03
C LEU A 147 -33.36 5.17 -31.99
N ASN A 148 -34.19 4.39 -31.30
CA ASN A 148 -35.58 4.72 -30.98
C ASN A 148 -35.83 4.78 -29.45
N LEU A 149 -34.83 5.23 -28.68
CA LEU A 149 -34.92 5.24 -27.21
C LEU A 149 -35.81 6.36 -26.66
N LEU A 150 -35.86 7.50 -27.34
CA LEU A 150 -36.47 8.70 -26.78
C LEU A 150 -37.99 8.79 -26.98
N ALA A 151 -38.51 8.50 -28.17
CA ALA A 151 -39.96 8.64 -28.41
C ALA A 151 -40.68 7.31 -28.23
N ASP A 152 -40.25 6.21 -28.86
CA ASP A 152 -40.93 4.92 -28.73
C ASP A 152 -40.91 4.43 -27.26
N PHE A 153 -39.75 4.47 -26.61
CA PHE A 153 -39.61 3.91 -25.26
C PHE A 153 -39.82 4.94 -24.15
N ALA A 154 -38.91 5.91 -23.98
CA ALA A 154 -38.97 6.85 -22.86
C ALA A 154 -40.21 7.76 -22.91
N GLY A 155 -40.42 8.45 -24.03
CA GLY A 155 -41.54 9.37 -24.21
C GLY A 155 -42.88 8.69 -24.51
N GLY A 156 -42.86 7.45 -24.98
CA GLY A 156 -44.05 6.69 -25.38
C GLY A 156 -44.41 5.65 -24.35
N GLY A 157 -43.74 4.49 -24.41
CA GLY A 157 -44.06 3.33 -23.60
C GLY A 157 -44.00 3.58 -22.09
N VAL A 158 -42.94 4.23 -21.58
CA VAL A 158 -42.82 4.55 -20.14
C VAL A 158 -43.87 5.57 -19.71
N MET A 159 -44.04 6.66 -20.47
CA MET A 159 -45.03 7.70 -20.13
C MET A 159 -46.46 7.17 -20.16
N CYS A 160 -46.79 6.29 -21.12
CA CYS A 160 -48.08 5.62 -21.18
C CYS A 160 -48.30 4.68 -19.98
N ALA A 161 -47.30 3.86 -19.63
CA ALA A 161 -47.36 3.00 -18.45
C ALA A 161 -47.55 3.82 -17.16
N LEU A 162 -46.84 4.95 -17.02
CA LEU A 162 -47.01 5.87 -15.91
C LEU A 162 -48.43 6.47 -15.89
N GLY A 163 -48.95 6.91 -17.04
CA GLY A 163 -50.33 7.39 -17.19
C GLY A 163 -51.37 6.35 -16.76
N ILE A 164 -51.16 5.08 -17.13
CA ILE A 164 -52.02 3.97 -16.73
C ILE A 164 -51.99 3.76 -15.22
N VAL A 165 -50.81 3.76 -14.61
CA VAL A 165 -50.67 3.61 -13.15
C VAL A 165 -51.32 4.78 -12.40
N MET A 166 -51.13 6.02 -12.86
CA MET A 166 -51.78 7.19 -12.28
C MET A 166 -53.31 7.11 -12.41
N SER A 167 -53.80 6.62 -13.56
CA SER A 167 -55.25 6.44 -13.79
C SER A 167 -55.83 5.31 -12.94
N LEU A 168 -55.08 4.21 -12.73
CA LEU A 168 -55.46 3.14 -11.83
C LEU A 168 -55.57 3.64 -10.39
N TYR A 169 -54.63 4.49 -9.97
CA TYR A 169 -54.64 5.14 -8.66
C TYR A 169 -55.82 6.10 -8.51
N GLU A 170 -56.06 6.98 -9.49
CA GLU A 170 -57.21 7.90 -9.50
C GLU A 170 -58.53 7.15 -9.36
N ARG A 171 -58.67 6.05 -10.11
CA ARG A 171 -59.84 5.17 -10.11
C ARG A 171 -60.14 4.57 -8.73
N THR A 172 -59.16 4.45 -7.83
CA THR A 172 -59.42 4.00 -6.45
C THR A 172 -60.27 5.00 -5.65
N ARG A 173 -60.26 6.28 -6.04
CA ARG A 173 -61.03 7.35 -5.40
C ARG A 173 -62.32 7.65 -6.15
N SER A 174 -62.24 7.80 -7.46
CA SER A 174 -63.39 8.16 -8.30
C SER A 174 -64.29 6.97 -8.61
N GLY A 175 -63.74 5.76 -8.58
CA GLY A 175 -64.39 4.57 -9.10
C GLY A 175 -64.54 4.59 -10.63
N LYS A 176 -63.93 5.52 -11.38
CA LYS A 176 -64.12 5.66 -12.83
C LYS A 176 -62.82 5.48 -13.59
N GLY A 177 -62.94 4.92 -14.79
CA GLY A 177 -61.88 4.91 -15.78
C GLY A 177 -61.78 6.24 -16.52
N GLN A 178 -60.82 6.33 -17.43
CA GLN A 178 -60.58 7.53 -18.24
C GLN A 178 -59.80 7.19 -19.52
N VAL A 179 -59.78 8.13 -20.45
CA VAL A 179 -58.95 8.04 -21.67
C VAL A 179 -57.61 8.69 -21.40
N ILE A 180 -56.53 7.98 -21.69
CA ILE A 180 -55.17 8.52 -21.69
C ILE A 180 -54.77 8.73 -23.15
N ASP A 181 -54.49 9.99 -23.53
CA ASP A 181 -53.83 10.31 -24.80
C ASP A 181 -52.32 10.43 -24.57
N ALA A 182 -51.58 9.35 -24.82
CA ALA A 182 -50.13 9.30 -24.68
C ALA A 182 -49.47 9.58 -26.05
N SER A 183 -49.12 10.84 -26.27
CA SER A 183 -48.37 11.28 -27.45
C SER A 183 -46.86 11.14 -27.25
N MET A 184 -46.17 10.41 -28.14
CA MET A 184 -44.71 10.25 -28.07
C MET A 184 -43.96 11.58 -28.27
N VAL A 185 -44.48 12.51 -29.10
CA VAL A 185 -43.90 13.86 -29.24
C VAL A 185 -43.87 14.60 -27.91
N GLU A 186 -45.02 14.67 -27.23
CA GLU A 186 -45.18 15.38 -25.96
C GLU A 186 -44.42 14.68 -24.84
N GLY A 187 -44.46 13.36 -24.79
CA GLY A 187 -43.72 12.58 -23.81
C GLY A 187 -42.20 12.71 -23.99
N ALA A 188 -41.69 12.69 -25.23
CA ALA A 188 -40.28 12.97 -25.49
C ALA A 188 -39.91 14.40 -25.07
N ALA A 189 -40.73 15.40 -25.40
CA ALA A 189 -40.52 16.78 -24.96
C ALA A 189 -40.51 16.90 -23.42
N TYR A 190 -41.39 16.16 -22.74
CA TYR A 190 -41.47 16.10 -21.29
C TYR A 190 -40.20 15.49 -20.67
N VAL A 191 -39.72 14.36 -21.19
CA VAL A 191 -38.43 13.75 -20.79
C VAL A 191 -37.28 14.75 -21.00
N GLY A 192 -37.35 15.55 -22.06
CA GLY A 192 -36.41 16.62 -22.37
C GLY A 192 -36.47 17.87 -21.47
N SER A 193 -37.36 17.92 -20.47
CA SER A 193 -37.63 19.14 -19.70
C SER A 193 -36.39 19.78 -19.07
N PHE A 194 -35.43 18.97 -18.60
CA PHE A 194 -34.19 19.49 -18.02
C PHE A 194 -33.37 20.31 -19.03
N LEU A 195 -33.27 19.83 -20.28
CA LEU A 195 -32.53 20.52 -21.34
C LEU A 195 -33.16 21.89 -21.62
N TRP A 196 -34.49 21.97 -21.64
CA TRP A 196 -35.21 23.20 -21.91
C TRP A 196 -35.16 24.19 -20.73
N LYS A 197 -35.38 23.69 -19.50
CA LYS A 197 -35.42 24.55 -18.30
C LYS A 197 -34.04 25.06 -17.89
N SER A 198 -32.98 24.29 -18.15
CA SER A 198 -31.61 24.65 -17.77
C SER A 198 -30.91 25.59 -18.76
N GLN A 199 -31.57 26.04 -19.82
CA GLN A 199 -31.01 27.04 -20.74
C GLN A 199 -30.71 28.37 -20.05
N LYS A 200 -31.56 28.79 -19.09
CA LYS A 200 -31.35 30.03 -18.32
C LYS A 200 -30.15 29.96 -17.38
N LEU A 201 -29.75 28.75 -16.98
CA LEU A 201 -28.56 28.48 -16.17
C LEU A 201 -27.28 28.38 -17.03
N GLY A 202 -27.39 28.53 -18.35
CA GLY A 202 -26.26 28.42 -19.28
C GLY A 202 -25.82 26.98 -19.60
N LEU A 203 -26.50 25.95 -19.06
CA LEU A 203 -26.08 24.54 -19.23
C LEU A 203 -26.34 24.02 -20.65
N PHE A 204 -27.39 24.51 -21.33
CA PHE A 204 -27.81 24.08 -22.68
C PHE A 204 -28.13 25.26 -23.63
N SER A 205 -27.57 26.44 -23.33
CA SER A 205 -27.83 27.67 -24.10
C SER A 205 -27.00 27.77 -25.38
N ARG A 206 -25.96 26.95 -25.54
CA ARG A 206 -25.06 26.97 -26.70
C ARG A 206 -25.59 26.08 -27.84
N PRO A 207 -25.04 26.22 -29.06
CA PRO A 207 -25.32 25.31 -30.17
C PRO A 207 -25.08 23.84 -29.80
N ARG A 208 -25.68 22.92 -30.55
CA ARG A 208 -25.48 21.47 -30.39
C ARG A 208 -23.98 21.15 -30.42
N GLY A 209 -23.52 20.31 -29.49
CA GLY A 209 -22.15 19.82 -29.40
C GLY A 209 -21.17 20.80 -28.76
N ASP A 210 -21.65 21.90 -28.18
CA ASP A 210 -20.85 22.92 -27.49
C ASP A 210 -21.35 23.18 -26.04
N ASN A 211 -22.20 22.31 -25.50
CA ASN A 211 -22.75 22.41 -24.16
C ASN A 211 -22.01 21.50 -23.16
N LEU A 212 -22.42 21.58 -21.89
CA LEU A 212 -21.79 20.81 -20.81
C LEU A 212 -21.95 19.30 -20.99
N LEU A 213 -23.14 18.85 -21.42
CA LEU A 213 -23.54 17.43 -21.39
C LEU A 213 -23.83 16.82 -22.77
N ASP A 214 -23.45 17.49 -23.86
CA ASP A 214 -23.69 17.02 -25.23
C ASP A 214 -22.42 16.64 -26.00
N GLY A 215 -21.30 16.48 -25.28
CA GLY A 215 -19.99 16.16 -25.86
C GLY A 215 -19.10 17.39 -26.11
N GLY A 216 -19.61 18.61 -25.90
CA GLY A 216 -18.83 19.84 -26.08
C GLY A 216 -17.76 20.08 -25.01
N SER A 217 -17.83 19.39 -23.87
CA SER A 217 -16.86 19.52 -22.78
C SER A 217 -15.84 18.37 -22.81
N PRO A 218 -14.53 18.65 -22.73
CA PRO A 218 -13.49 17.61 -22.75
C PRO A 218 -13.61 16.59 -21.60
N PHE A 219 -14.20 16.99 -20.49
CA PHE A 219 -14.43 16.14 -19.33
C PHE A 219 -15.82 15.47 -19.32
N TYR A 220 -16.61 15.63 -20.39
CA TYR A 220 -17.89 14.98 -20.60
C TYR A 220 -18.06 14.60 -22.07
N CYS A 221 -17.26 13.65 -22.54
CA CYS A 221 -17.26 13.19 -23.94
C CYS A 221 -16.60 11.80 -24.06
N THR A 222 -16.37 11.35 -25.30
CA THR A 222 -15.70 10.06 -25.59
C THR A 222 -14.37 10.29 -26.31
N TYR A 223 -13.34 9.52 -25.95
CA TYR A 223 -12.01 9.54 -26.56
C TYR A 223 -11.67 8.21 -27.22
N GLY A 224 -10.99 8.26 -28.37
CA GLY A 224 -10.44 7.05 -29.00
C GLY A 224 -9.23 6.52 -28.23
N THR A 225 -9.14 5.19 -28.10
CA THR A 225 -8.04 4.47 -27.43
C THR A 225 -7.13 3.77 -28.44
N ALA A 226 -5.93 3.36 -28.00
CA ALA A 226 -4.92 2.75 -28.87
C ALA A 226 -5.36 1.43 -29.55
N ASP A 227 -6.34 0.73 -28.98
CA ASP A 227 -6.94 -0.48 -29.53
C ASP A 227 -8.08 -0.19 -30.56
N GLY A 228 -8.27 1.08 -30.92
CA GLY A 228 -9.30 1.51 -31.86
C GLY A 228 -10.72 1.53 -31.29
N LYS A 229 -10.88 1.35 -29.98
CA LYS A 229 -12.16 1.50 -29.27
C LYS A 229 -12.29 2.90 -28.67
N TYR A 230 -13.29 3.09 -27.81
CA TYR A 230 -13.61 4.38 -27.20
C TYR A 230 -13.73 4.25 -25.68
N MET A 231 -13.26 5.28 -24.97
CA MET A 231 -13.44 5.49 -23.54
C MET A 231 -14.39 6.67 -23.31
N ALA A 232 -15.38 6.50 -22.43
CA ALA A 232 -16.25 7.60 -22.00
C ALA A 232 -15.65 8.30 -20.77
N VAL A 233 -15.62 9.63 -20.80
CA VAL A 233 -15.18 10.49 -19.69
C VAL A 233 -16.38 11.32 -19.24
N GLY A 234 -16.63 11.33 -17.93
CA GLY A 234 -17.72 12.08 -17.29
C GLY A 234 -17.28 12.71 -15.96
N ALA A 235 -16.09 13.28 -15.93
CA ALA A 235 -15.47 13.85 -14.75
C ALA A 235 -15.91 15.31 -14.54
N LEU A 236 -17.18 15.53 -14.23
CA LEU A 236 -17.78 16.87 -14.10
C LEU A 236 -17.27 17.63 -12.87
N GLU A 237 -17.14 16.94 -11.74
CA GLU A 237 -16.69 17.51 -10.48
C GLU A 237 -15.17 17.70 -10.48
N SER A 238 -14.69 18.81 -9.90
CA SER A 238 -13.28 19.20 -9.96
C SER A 238 -12.32 18.17 -9.37
N GLN A 239 -12.71 17.49 -8.29
CA GLN A 239 -11.92 16.41 -7.69
C GLN A 239 -11.80 15.19 -8.60
N PHE A 240 -12.86 14.84 -9.34
CA PHE A 240 -12.81 13.71 -10.28
C PHE A 240 -12.01 14.08 -11.53
N TYR A 241 -12.11 15.32 -11.99
CA TYR A 241 -11.29 15.82 -13.10
C TYR A 241 -9.81 15.84 -12.75
N ALA A 242 -9.46 16.24 -11.52
CA ALA A 242 -8.07 16.21 -11.04
C ALA A 242 -7.48 14.79 -11.06
N GLU A 243 -8.23 13.79 -10.58
CA GLU A 243 -7.80 12.39 -10.63
C GLU A 243 -7.69 11.86 -12.06
N PHE A 244 -8.64 12.22 -12.94
CA PHE A 244 -8.57 11.87 -14.36
C PHE A 244 -7.29 12.43 -15.01
N LEU A 245 -6.99 13.71 -14.79
CA LEU A 245 -5.76 14.33 -15.30
C LEU A 245 -4.50 13.66 -14.73
N LYS A 246 -4.48 13.36 -13.42
CA LYS A 246 -3.36 12.66 -12.79
C LYS A 246 -3.11 11.31 -13.46
N ALA A 247 -4.15 10.52 -13.71
CA ALA A 247 -4.02 9.22 -14.35
C ALA A 247 -3.54 9.31 -15.81
N VAL A 248 -4.08 10.25 -16.60
CA VAL A 248 -3.78 10.36 -18.04
C VAL A 248 -2.43 11.06 -18.31
N LEU A 249 -2.04 12.02 -17.47
CA LEU A 249 -0.80 12.78 -17.63
C LEU A 249 0.39 12.15 -16.88
N SER A 250 0.17 11.12 -16.06
CA SER A 250 1.28 10.38 -15.45
C SER A 250 2.15 9.77 -16.55
N PRO A 251 3.45 10.09 -16.60
CA PRO A 251 4.33 9.52 -17.61
C PRO A 251 4.31 8.00 -17.46
N SER A 252 4.12 7.28 -18.57
CA SER A 252 4.29 5.83 -18.59
C SER A 252 5.69 5.53 -18.04
N PRO A 253 5.84 4.73 -16.98
CA PRO A 253 7.15 4.48 -16.41
C PRO A 253 7.97 3.68 -17.42
N GLU A 254 8.84 4.37 -18.17
CA GLU A 254 9.98 3.72 -18.81
C GLU A 254 10.78 3.10 -17.67
N LYS A 255 10.61 1.80 -17.44
CA LYS A 255 11.40 1.04 -16.47
C LYS A 255 12.86 1.05 -16.93
N ARG A 256 13.62 2.04 -16.46
CA ARG A 256 15.06 2.16 -16.71
C ARG A 256 15.78 1.11 -15.88
N THR A 257 15.97 -0.08 -16.45
CA THR A 257 16.63 -1.22 -15.79
C THR A 257 18.00 -0.87 -15.18
N TRP A 258 18.76 0.04 -15.80
CA TRP A 258 20.04 0.49 -15.26
C TRP A 258 19.90 1.26 -13.94
N ALA A 259 18.83 2.04 -13.76
CA ALA A 259 18.59 2.78 -12.54
C ALA A 259 18.31 1.82 -11.37
N ILE A 260 17.57 0.74 -11.62
CA ILE A 260 17.33 -0.31 -10.62
C ILE A 260 18.66 -0.91 -10.14
N VAL A 261 19.57 -1.25 -11.07
CA VAL A 261 20.88 -1.83 -10.72
C VAL A 261 21.72 -0.86 -9.90
N ILE A 262 21.78 0.42 -10.29
CA ILE A 262 22.53 1.44 -9.54
C ILE A 262 21.93 1.65 -8.15
N THR A 263 20.59 1.73 -8.04
CA THR A 263 19.92 1.88 -6.75
C THR A 263 20.15 0.66 -5.86
N MET A 264 20.07 -0.57 -6.39
CA MET A 264 20.37 -1.78 -5.62
C MET A 264 21.82 -1.79 -5.11
N LEU A 265 22.79 -1.49 -5.98
CA LEU A 265 24.20 -1.40 -5.56
C LEU A 265 24.42 -0.31 -4.50
N GLY A 266 23.80 0.85 -4.67
CA GLY A 266 23.88 1.96 -3.71
C GLY A 266 23.29 1.62 -2.34
N VAL A 267 22.11 0.98 -2.31
CA VAL A 267 21.45 0.55 -1.07
C VAL A 267 22.29 -0.50 -0.34
N VAL A 268 22.79 -1.51 -1.06
CA VAL A 268 23.66 -2.54 -0.47
C VAL A 268 24.94 -1.92 0.10
N ALA A 269 25.61 -1.05 -0.67
CA ALA A 269 26.84 -0.39 -0.20
C ALA A 269 26.59 0.50 1.02
N PHE A 270 25.44 1.20 1.09
CA PHE A 270 25.07 2.02 2.23
C PHE A 270 24.80 1.19 3.48
N ASP A 271 24.09 0.06 3.35
CA ASP A 271 23.81 -0.88 4.45
C ASP A 271 25.12 -1.45 5.04
N PHE A 272 26.00 -1.94 4.16
CA PHE A 272 27.34 -2.40 4.57
C PHE A 272 28.17 -1.30 5.24
N ALA A 273 28.11 -0.07 4.74
CA ALA A 273 28.84 1.05 5.32
C ALA A 273 28.32 1.40 6.73
N ALA A 274 27.00 1.42 6.92
CA ALA A 274 26.37 1.69 8.21
C ALA A 274 26.79 0.65 9.27
N ASP A 275 26.78 -0.64 8.92
CA ASP A 275 27.17 -1.71 9.83
C ASP A 275 28.68 -1.79 10.07
N PHE A 276 29.51 -1.43 9.09
CA PHE A 276 30.97 -1.49 9.22
C PHE A 276 31.52 -0.47 10.23
N ILE A 277 30.83 0.66 10.45
CA ILE A 277 31.23 1.71 11.40
C ILE A 277 31.25 1.20 12.84
N ASP A 278 30.43 0.19 13.19
CA ASP A 278 30.31 -0.31 14.55
C ASP A 278 31.59 -0.99 15.08
N GLY A 279 32.31 -1.70 14.21
CA GLY A 279 33.54 -2.42 14.57
C GLY A 279 34.66 -1.51 15.07
N PRO A 280 35.10 -0.52 14.28
CA PRO A 280 36.12 0.44 14.70
C PRO A 280 35.74 1.24 15.95
N ILE A 281 34.46 1.64 16.09
CA ILE A 281 34.00 2.38 17.29
C ILE A 281 34.17 1.53 18.54
N LYS A 282 33.78 0.24 18.49
CA LYS A 282 33.95 -0.67 19.61
C LYS A 282 35.42 -0.99 19.87
N ALA A 283 36.22 -1.23 18.84
CA ALA A 283 37.66 -1.45 19.02
C ALA A 283 38.31 -0.25 19.73
N TYR A 284 38.01 0.98 19.29
CA TYR A 284 38.47 2.20 19.92
C TYR A 284 38.02 2.32 21.38
N LEU A 285 36.76 2.02 21.68
CA LEU A 285 36.25 2.00 23.05
C LEU A 285 37.02 1.02 23.94
N PHE A 286 37.35 -0.16 23.43
CA PHE A 286 38.08 -1.20 24.16
C PHE A 286 39.56 -0.86 24.36
N ASP A 287 40.14 -0.06 23.48
CA ASP A 287 41.54 0.39 23.57
C ASP A 287 41.70 1.59 24.50
N VAL A 288 40.72 2.50 24.56
CA VAL A 288 40.84 3.76 25.32
C VAL A 288 40.23 3.68 26.73
N CYS A 289 39.17 2.90 26.94
CA CYS A 289 38.48 2.88 28.24
C CYS A 289 39.12 1.93 29.26
N SER A 290 39.02 2.30 30.54
CA SER A 290 39.30 1.42 31.68
C SER A 290 38.31 0.24 31.71
N HIS A 291 38.64 -0.88 32.35
CA HIS A 291 37.75 -2.05 32.39
C HIS A 291 36.35 -1.74 32.96
N ASP A 292 36.26 -0.86 33.96
CA ASP A 292 34.98 -0.43 34.55
C ASP A 292 34.19 0.54 33.64
N ASP A 293 34.88 1.27 32.77
CA ASP A 293 34.27 2.20 31.83
C ASP A 293 33.89 1.55 30.49
N LYS A 294 34.49 0.42 30.12
CA LYS A 294 34.13 -0.35 28.91
C LYS A 294 32.67 -0.76 28.92
N GLU A 295 32.20 -1.31 30.04
CA GLU A 295 30.80 -1.71 30.20
C GLU A 295 29.87 -0.50 30.05
N ARG A 296 30.20 0.62 30.70
CA ARG A 296 29.41 1.87 30.61
C ARG A 296 29.37 2.41 29.19
N GLY A 297 30.52 2.44 28.51
CA GLY A 297 30.63 2.88 27.12
C GLY A 297 29.78 2.04 26.17
N LEU A 298 29.77 0.71 26.37
CA LEU A 298 28.99 -0.20 25.54
C LEU A 298 27.48 0.00 25.73
N HIS A 299 27.04 0.28 26.96
CA HIS A 299 25.64 0.62 27.25
C HIS A 299 25.23 1.96 26.65
N TYR A 300 26.07 3.00 26.73
CA TYR A 300 25.81 4.29 26.09
C TYR A 300 25.74 4.18 24.58
N HIS A 301 26.66 3.42 23.98
CA HIS A 301 26.63 3.12 22.56
C HIS A 301 25.30 2.45 22.17
N ALA A 302 24.91 1.37 22.85
CA ALA A 302 23.64 0.67 22.58
C ALA A 302 22.40 1.57 22.76
N LEU A 303 22.40 2.44 23.78
CA LEU A 303 21.33 3.40 24.03
C LEU A 303 21.20 4.41 22.88
N LEU A 304 22.31 5.02 22.46
CA LEU A 304 22.32 6.02 21.39
C LEU A 304 21.97 5.40 20.03
N THR A 305 22.47 4.19 19.75
CA THR A 305 22.11 3.41 18.56
C THR A 305 20.60 3.11 18.53
N GLY A 306 20.01 2.70 19.67
CA GLY A 306 18.58 2.47 19.78
C GLY A 306 17.73 3.73 19.59
N LEU A 307 18.13 4.87 20.18
CA LEU A 307 17.44 6.15 19.99
C LEU A 307 17.54 6.67 18.55
N GLY A 308 18.72 6.56 17.93
CA GLY A 308 18.92 6.90 16.52
C GLY A 308 18.07 6.05 15.60
N GLY A 309 18.03 4.73 15.84
CA GLY A 309 17.16 3.80 15.12
C GLY A 309 15.67 4.15 15.27
N ALA A 310 15.22 4.50 16.48
CA ALA A 310 13.83 4.91 16.71
C ALA A 310 13.45 6.17 15.92
N LEU A 311 14.31 7.18 15.89
CA LEU A 311 14.11 8.38 15.08
C LEU A 311 14.06 8.04 13.58
N GLY A 312 14.95 7.16 13.11
CA GLY A 312 14.95 6.68 11.73
C GLY A 312 13.63 6.00 11.35
N TYR A 313 13.19 5.01 12.13
CA TYR A 313 11.93 4.30 11.86
C TYR A 313 10.70 5.20 11.98
N LEU A 314 10.70 6.19 12.89
CA LEU A 314 9.61 7.15 13.02
C LEU A 314 9.39 7.93 11.73
N THR A 315 10.47 8.28 11.02
CA THR A 315 10.36 9.03 9.74
C THR A 315 9.67 8.21 8.66
N GLY A 316 9.82 6.89 8.64
CA GLY A 316 9.11 6.01 7.70
C GLY A 316 7.73 5.56 8.18
N ALA A 317 7.35 5.91 9.41
CA ALA A 317 6.07 5.50 10.02
C ALA A 317 4.99 6.60 9.96
N MET A 318 5.40 7.83 9.62
CA MET A 318 4.53 9.00 9.51
C MET A 318 4.19 9.26 8.04
N ASP A 319 2.90 9.47 7.73
CA ASP A 319 2.45 9.99 6.44
C ASP A 319 2.81 11.48 6.35
N TRP A 320 3.86 11.80 5.58
CA TRP A 320 4.28 13.19 5.39
C TRP A 320 3.45 13.93 4.36
N GLY A 321 2.75 13.24 3.45
CA GLY A 321 2.02 13.84 2.33
C GLY A 321 0.92 14.79 2.79
N SER A 322 0.24 14.47 3.88
CA SER A 322 -0.83 15.29 4.46
C SER A 322 -0.33 16.48 5.30
N THR A 323 0.95 16.48 5.70
CA THR A 323 1.57 17.47 6.59
C THR A 323 1.92 18.78 5.89
N PHE A 324 2.19 19.83 6.68
CA PHE A 324 2.63 21.13 6.17
C PHE A 324 3.93 21.04 5.36
N LEU A 325 4.91 20.26 5.83
CA LEU A 325 6.15 20.03 5.10
C LEU A 325 5.90 19.31 3.76
N GLY A 326 5.03 18.30 3.74
CA GLY A 326 4.66 17.59 2.51
C GLY A 326 4.03 18.51 1.47
N ARG A 327 3.15 19.43 1.89
CA ARG A 327 2.55 20.42 0.98
C ARG A 327 3.57 21.43 0.43
N ILE A 328 4.59 21.80 1.21
CA ILE A 328 5.63 22.73 0.76
C ILE A 328 6.60 22.04 -0.20
N MET A 329 7.06 20.83 0.16
CA MET A 329 8.10 20.14 -0.60
C MET A 329 7.53 19.45 -1.85
N GLY A 330 6.24 19.08 -1.84
CA GLY A 330 5.53 18.52 -2.98
C GLY A 330 5.45 16.99 -2.99
N SER A 331 6.31 16.30 -2.23
CA SER A 331 6.25 14.84 -2.05
C SER A 331 6.75 14.40 -0.67
N GLU A 332 6.26 13.27 -0.21
CA GLU A 332 6.69 12.61 1.03
C GLU A 332 8.18 12.23 1.01
N PHE A 333 8.66 11.66 -0.10
CA PHE A 333 10.06 11.26 -0.26
C PHE A 333 11.03 12.45 -0.06
N GLN A 334 10.70 13.63 -0.59
CA GLN A 334 11.54 14.81 -0.43
C GLN A 334 11.64 15.26 1.03
N VAL A 335 10.57 15.12 1.80
CA VAL A 335 10.58 15.43 3.24
C VAL A 335 11.51 14.46 3.98
N MET A 336 11.44 13.16 3.68
CA MET A 336 12.31 12.16 4.29
C MET A 336 13.79 12.41 3.96
N TYR A 337 14.14 12.67 2.69
CA TYR A 337 15.52 12.99 2.30
C TYR A 337 16.04 14.28 2.92
N PHE A 338 15.19 15.31 3.02
CA PHE A 338 15.55 16.56 3.67
C PHE A 338 15.88 16.35 5.15
N LEU A 339 15.02 15.62 5.87
CA LEU A 339 15.21 15.36 7.29
C LEU A 339 16.45 14.48 7.54
N ALA A 340 16.67 13.44 6.72
CA ALA A 340 17.89 12.62 6.79
C ALA A 340 19.16 13.47 6.55
N THR A 341 19.14 14.37 5.56
CA THR A 341 20.27 15.27 5.27
C THR A 341 20.51 16.24 6.43
N ALA A 342 19.45 16.80 7.01
CA ALA A 342 19.56 17.71 8.14
C ALA A 342 20.16 17.02 9.36
N VAL A 343 19.69 15.81 9.70
CA VAL A 343 20.26 15.00 10.79
C VAL A 343 21.73 14.69 10.52
N PHE A 344 22.07 14.26 9.31
CA PHE A 344 23.46 13.98 8.93
C PHE A 344 24.37 15.21 9.09
N LEU A 345 23.96 16.38 8.61
CA LEU A 345 24.73 17.62 8.72
C LEU A 345 24.93 18.06 10.17
N ILE A 346 23.89 17.94 11.00
CA ILE A 346 23.98 18.25 12.43
C ILE A 346 24.98 17.30 13.12
N LEU A 347 24.85 16.00 12.89
CA LEU A 347 25.74 14.99 13.50
C LEU A 347 27.18 15.14 13.01
N LEU A 348 27.39 15.43 11.72
CA LEU A 348 28.71 15.69 11.16
C LEU A 348 29.35 16.94 11.79
N ALA A 349 28.58 18.02 11.96
CA ALA A 349 29.06 19.22 12.63
C ALA A 349 29.45 18.93 14.08
N VAL A 350 28.58 18.24 14.84
CA VAL A 350 28.88 17.83 16.22
C VAL A 350 30.14 17.00 16.27
N HIS A 351 30.31 16.03 15.36
CA HIS A 351 31.51 15.19 15.32
C HIS A 351 32.79 15.99 15.06
N LEU A 352 32.76 16.89 14.06
CA LEU A 352 33.89 17.76 13.71
C LEU A 352 34.30 18.73 14.84
N PHE A 353 33.35 19.20 15.65
CA PHE A 353 33.63 20.15 16.74
C PHE A 353 33.84 19.50 18.11
N SER A 354 33.49 18.21 18.28
CA SER A 354 33.56 17.54 19.58
C SER A 354 34.93 16.97 19.93
N ILE A 355 35.77 16.66 18.93
CA ILE A 355 37.10 16.09 19.15
C ILE A 355 38.14 17.18 18.91
N PRO A 356 38.79 17.74 19.96
CA PRO A 356 39.86 18.69 19.77
C PRO A 356 41.09 17.97 19.17
N GLU A 357 41.31 18.12 17.87
CA GLU A 357 42.49 17.60 17.20
C GLU A 357 43.69 18.51 17.47
N THR A 358 44.72 18.00 18.15
CA THR A 358 46.03 18.65 18.21
C THR A 358 46.79 18.36 16.92
N PRO A 359 47.28 19.38 16.19
CA PRO A 359 48.12 19.16 15.02
C PRO A 359 49.40 18.42 15.43
N LEU A 360 49.75 17.37 14.67
CA LEU A 360 50.97 16.59 14.86
C LEU A 360 52.21 17.45 14.58
N GLU A 361 52.73 18.15 15.60
CA GLU A 361 54.02 18.83 15.53
C GLU A 361 55.16 17.84 15.85
N ASN A 362 56.00 17.59 14.85
CA ASN A 362 57.26 16.82 14.91
C ASN A 362 57.19 15.29 15.15
N LYS A 363 56.97 14.57 14.03
CA LYS A 363 57.11 13.10 13.88
C LYS A 363 58.37 12.44 14.46
N LYS A 364 59.46 13.16 14.74
CA LYS A 364 60.74 12.55 15.18
C LYS A 364 60.89 12.41 16.69
N GLU A 365 60.37 13.36 17.48
CA GLU A 365 60.49 13.34 18.95
C GLU A 365 59.43 12.44 19.59
N GLU A 366 58.23 12.40 19.02
CA GLU A 366 57.14 11.55 19.52
C GLU A 366 57.28 10.08 19.12
N LEU A 367 57.80 9.77 17.93
CA LEU A 367 58.07 8.38 17.53
C LEU A 367 59.15 7.76 18.44
N ALA A 368 60.13 8.56 18.87
CA ALA A 368 61.11 8.16 19.86
C ALA A 368 60.50 7.99 21.26
N LEU A 369 59.41 8.71 21.60
CA LEU A 369 58.64 8.58 22.85
C LEU A 369 57.74 7.33 22.84
N LEU A 370 57.08 7.05 21.73
CA LEU A 370 56.27 5.85 21.50
C LEU A 370 57.13 4.58 21.51
N LEU A 371 58.33 4.63 20.91
CA LEU A 371 59.29 3.51 20.93
C LEU A 371 59.98 3.31 22.30
N LYS A 372 60.07 4.34 23.16
CA LYS A 372 60.65 4.21 24.51
C LYS A 372 59.67 3.67 25.55
N HIS A 373 58.37 3.76 25.28
CA HIS A 373 57.32 3.33 26.21
C HIS A 373 56.95 1.84 26.12
N ASP A 374 57.77 1.04 25.42
CA ASP A 374 57.76 -0.44 25.48
C ASP A 374 58.41 -1.01 26.76
N GLY A 375 58.93 -0.15 27.64
CA GLY A 375 59.41 -0.53 28.97
C GLY A 375 58.36 -0.25 30.05
N LEU A 376 57.66 -1.30 30.50
CA LEU A 376 56.93 -1.43 31.78
C LEU A 376 56.47 -0.11 32.45
N SER A 377 55.23 0.29 32.22
CA SER A 377 54.45 1.06 33.20
C SER A 377 53.01 0.54 33.25
N PRO A 378 52.45 0.26 34.43
CA PRO A 378 51.05 -0.14 34.58
C PRO A 378 50.17 1.05 34.19
N TYR A 379 49.37 0.89 33.13
CA TYR A 379 48.46 1.93 32.65
C TYR A 379 47.30 2.05 33.64
N GLY A 380 47.45 2.97 34.59
CA GLY A 380 46.40 3.39 35.53
C GLY A 380 45.75 4.70 35.08
N SER A 381 44.43 4.76 35.29
CA SER A 381 43.52 5.91 35.39
C SER A 381 43.99 7.29 34.89
N MET A 382 43.11 7.97 34.15
CA MET A 382 43.16 9.39 33.79
C MET A 382 43.12 10.38 34.99
N ASP A 383 43.62 10.00 36.17
CA ASP A 383 43.78 10.90 37.31
C ASP A 383 45.25 11.29 37.48
N LYS A 384 45.74 12.22 36.65
CA LYS A 384 46.79 13.22 36.95
C LYS A 384 47.23 13.95 35.68
N ALA A 385 46.35 14.79 35.15
CA ALA A 385 46.76 15.91 34.29
C ALA A 385 46.42 17.22 35.00
N GLN A 386 47.03 17.45 36.16
CA GLN A 386 47.13 18.78 36.75
C GLN A 386 48.56 19.03 37.23
N ASN A 387 49.08 20.19 36.78
CA ASN A 387 50.28 20.89 37.20
C ASN A 387 51.64 20.45 36.62
N GLY A 388 52.16 21.33 35.75
CA GLY A 388 53.37 22.08 36.11
C GLY A 388 54.70 21.60 35.52
N SER A 389 55.22 22.42 34.60
CA SER A 389 56.65 22.72 34.37
C SER A 389 57.62 22.12 35.37
N LEU A 390 58.30 21.02 35.01
CA LEU A 390 59.63 20.60 35.53
C LEU A 390 59.99 19.22 34.98
N LYS A 391 60.77 19.16 33.87
CA LYS A 391 61.81 18.11 33.60
C LYS A 391 62.44 18.14 32.20
N THR A 392 62.44 19.26 31.47
CA THR A 392 63.06 19.33 30.13
C THR A 392 64.60 19.20 30.15
N LYS A 393 65.27 19.37 31.30
CA LYS A 393 66.75 19.37 31.37
C LYS A 393 67.42 17.99 31.52
N LYS A 394 66.69 16.91 31.83
CA LYS A 394 67.29 15.56 31.99
C LYS A 394 67.24 14.71 30.72
N ILE A 395 66.39 15.06 29.76
CA ILE A 395 66.14 14.31 28.51
C ILE A 395 67.21 14.63 27.45
N ALA A 396 67.67 15.88 27.40
CA ALA A 396 68.66 16.34 26.43
C ALA A 396 70.04 15.64 26.53
N ARG A 397 70.43 15.15 27.73
CA ARG A 397 71.72 14.46 27.91
C ARG A 397 71.74 13.01 27.45
N SER A 398 70.57 12.41 27.23
CA SER A 398 70.43 11.02 26.78
C SER A 398 70.17 10.88 25.28
N LEU A 399 69.97 11.99 24.56
CA LEU A 399 69.77 12.03 23.11
C LEU A 399 71.10 11.98 22.33
N SER A 400 72.21 12.39 22.95
CA SER A 400 73.54 12.41 22.32
C SER A 400 74.27 11.05 22.31
N GLN A 401 73.59 9.95 22.67
CA GLN A 401 74.17 8.59 22.69
C GLN A 401 73.44 7.57 21.79
N MET A 402 72.42 7.98 21.03
CA MET A 402 71.63 7.10 20.15
C MET A 402 71.74 7.47 18.65
N GLU A 403 72.72 8.28 18.26
CA GLU A 403 72.93 8.71 16.87
C GLU A 403 73.61 7.65 15.97
N GLU A 404 73.67 6.37 16.37
CA GLU A 404 74.50 5.37 15.68
C GLU A 404 73.77 4.15 15.08
N ASN A 405 72.43 4.15 14.97
CA ASN A 405 71.72 3.09 14.24
C ASN A 405 70.94 3.64 13.02
N ASN A 406 71.14 2.95 11.89
CA ASN A 406 70.73 3.33 10.54
C ASN A 406 69.18 3.36 10.41
N PRO A 407 68.56 4.36 9.75
CA PRO A 407 67.10 4.55 9.75
C PRO A 407 66.28 3.47 9.01
N GLN A 408 66.92 2.66 8.17
CA GLN A 408 66.23 1.67 7.33
C GLN A 408 65.81 0.40 8.09
N ASP A 409 66.47 0.05 9.19
CA ASP A 409 66.13 -1.16 9.97
C ASP A 409 64.91 -0.97 10.88
N ILE A 410 64.53 0.27 11.18
CA ILE A 410 63.38 0.61 12.05
C ILE A 410 62.06 0.57 11.26
N GLU A 411 62.10 0.95 9.98
CA GLU A 411 60.94 0.87 9.08
C GLU A 411 60.57 -0.59 8.75
N GLU A 412 61.55 -1.50 8.74
CA GLU A 412 61.32 -2.92 8.46
C GLU A 412 60.69 -3.68 9.64
N GLN A 413 60.90 -3.25 10.89
CA GLN A 413 60.28 -3.86 12.08
C GLN A 413 58.83 -3.41 12.33
N VAL A 414 58.48 -2.17 12.00
CA VAL A 414 57.11 -1.63 12.17
C VAL A 414 56.17 -2.10 11.04
N GLN A 415 56.72 -2.43 9.87
CA GLN A 415 55.97 -2.84 8.69
C GLN A 415 55.70 -4.36 8.61
N LYS A 416 55.62 -5.07 9.74
CA LYS A 416 55.09 -6.45 9.74
C LYS A 416 53.56 -6.42 9.65
N ARG A 417 53.06 -6.01 8.47
CA ARG A 417 51.66 -6.03 8.05
C ARG A 417 50.98 -7.31 8.53
N MET A 418 49.85 -7.19 9.25
CA MET A 418 48.85 -8.27 9.31
C MET A 418 48.45 -8.62 7.88
N THR A 419 49.04 -9.68 7.33
CA THR A 419 48.63 -10.24 6.04
C THR A 419 47.31 -11.00 6.22
N PHE A 420 46.47 -11.07 5.17
CA PHE A 420 45.22 -11.86 5.17
C PHE A 420 45.43 -13.30 5.69
N LYS A 421 46.60 -13.89 5.38
CA LYS A 421 47.03 -15.20 5.86
C LYS A 421 47.29 -15.25 7.38
N SER A 422 47.80 -14.16 7.97
CA SER A 422 47.98 -14.02 9.42
C SER A 422 46.65 -13.83 10.15
N LEU A 423 45.70 -13.11 9.54
CA LEU A 423 44.36 -12.89 10.10
C LEU A 423 43.53 -14.19 10.12
N ILE A 424 43.53 -14.94 9.00
CA ILE A 424 42.91 -16.27 8.92
C ILE A 424 43.56 -17.24 9.91
N ARG A 425 44.90 -17.23 10.02
CA ARG A 425 45.60 -18.07 10.98
C ARG A 425 45.21 -17.70 12.42
N ALA A 426 45.08 -16.42 12.76
CA ALA A 426 44.65 -15.96 14.08
C ALA A 426 43.18 -16.34 14.43
N LEU A 427 42.29 -16.32 13.43
CA LEU A 427 40.91 -16.82 13.56
C LEU A 427 40.88 -18.34 13.81
N LEU A 428 41.68 -19.12 13.09
CA LEU A 428 41.75 -20.58 13.25
C LEU A 428 42.45 -21.02 14.54
N THR A 429 43.42 -20.26 15.04
CA THR A 429 44.11 -20.53 16.33
C THR A 429 43.39 -19.91 17.54
N MET A 430 42.14 -19.47 17.39
CA MET A 430 41.33 -18.90 18.48
C MET A 430 40.99 -19.97 19.53
N PRO A 431 41.09 -19.66 20.84
CA PRO A 431 40.70 -20.60 21.89
C PRO A 431 39.24 -21.03 21.76
N ALA A 432 38.93 -22.28 22.15
CA ALA A 432 37.62 -22.89 21.93
C ALA A 432 36.45 -22.06 22.49
N HIS A 433 36.63 -21.41 23.65
CA HIS A 433 35.59 -20.58 24.27
C HIS A 433 35.26 -19.30 23.47
N TYR A 434 36.25 -18.68 22.80
CA TYR A 434 36.01 -17.57 21.88
C TYR A 434 35.38 -18.05 20.56
N GLN A 435 35.77 -19.22 20.06
CA GLN A 435 35.17 -19.81 18.85
C GLN A 435 33.67 -20.11 19.06
N TYR A 436 33.30 -20.68 20.21
CA TYR A 436 31.90 -20.92 20.56
C TYR A 436 31.12 -19.61 20.71
N LEU A 437 31.73 -18.57 21.28
CA LEU A 437 31.08 -17.26 21.35
C LEU A 437 30.82 -16.67 19.95
N CYS A 438 31.80 -16.73 19.04
CA CYS A 438 31.65 -16.29 17.66
C CYS A 438 30.58 -17.07 16.90
N LEU A 439 30.53 -18.40 17.05
CA LEU A 439 29.52 -19.24 16.39
C LEU A 439 28.11 -18.96 16.93
N SER A 440 27.97 -18.81 18.25
CA SER A 440 26.72 -18.39 18.86
C SER A 440 26.28 -17.03 18.32
N HIS A 441 27.20 -16.05 18.29
CA HIS A 441 26.93 -14.71 17.80
C HIS A 441 26.48 -14.70 16.33
N LEU A 442 27.11 -15.51 15.48
CA LEU A 442 26.71 -15.71 14.09
C LEU A 442 25.28 -16.24 13.98
N ILE A 443 24.91 -17.25 14.78
CA ILE A 443 23.54 -17.80 14.79
C ILE A 443 22.54 -16.74 15.24
N GLY A 444 22.84 -15.97 16.27
CA GLY A 444 21.99 -14.89 16.77
C GLY A 444 21.74 -13.79 15.74
N TRP A 445 22.79 -13.30 15.10
CA TRP A 445 22.66 -12.30 14.05
C TRP A 445 21.96 -12.84 12.82
N THR A 446 22.19 -14.10 12.46
CA THR A 446 21.45 -14.74 11.35
C THR A 446 19.96 -14.79 11.67
N ALA A 447 19.56 -15.19 12.88
CA ALA A 447 18.17 -15.21 13.31
C ALA A 447 17.56 -13.80 13.35
N PHE A 448 18.27 -12.84 13.95
CA PHE A 448 17.80 -11.47 14.10
C PHE A 448 17.63 -10.76 12.75
N LEU A 449 18.66 -10.78 11.90
CA LEU A 449 18.63 -10.12 10.58
C LEU A 449 17.59 -10.75 9.65
N SER A 450 17.41 -12.07 9.70
CA SER A 450 16.36 -12.74 8.91
C SER A 450 14.98 -12.17 9.18
N ASN A 451 14.64 -11.94 10.46
CA ASN A 451 13.38 -11.34 10.83
C ASN A 451 13.33 -9.84 10.48
N MET A 452 14.37 -9.07 10.81
CA MET A 452 14.38 -7.61 10.64
C MET A 452 14.26 -7.17 9.17
N LEU A 453 14.92 -7.87 8.25
CA LEU A 453 14.94 -7.49 6.82
C LEU A 453 13.57 -7.64 6.14
N PHE A 454 12.75 -8.60 6.58
CA PHE A 454 11.46 -8.91 5.97
C PHE A 454 10.27 -8.54 6.86
N PHE A 455 10.51 -7.92 8.02
CA PHE A 455 9.44 -7.65 8.99
C PHE A 455 8.35 -6.72 8.45
N THR A 456 8.74 -5.64 7.77
CA THR A 456 7.79 -4.70 7.17
C THR A 456 6.98 -5.34 6.04
N ASP A 457 7.63 -6.20 5.25
CA ASP A 457 7.00 -6.97 4.18
C ASP A 457 6.04 -8.04 4.74
N PHE A 458 6.42 -8.71 5.83
CA PHE A 458 5.56 -9.60 6.60
C PHE A 458 4.32 -8.87 7.14
N MET A 459 4.47 -7.65 7.65
CA MET A 459 3.35 -6.83 8.10
C MET A 459 2.40 -6.49 6.94
N GLY A 460 2.94 -6.05 5.81
CA GLY A 460 2.17 -5.73 4.59
C GLY A 460 1.41 -6.93 4.01
N GLN A 461 2.10 -8.04 3.79
CA GLN A 461 1.55 -9.21 3.09
C GLN A 461 0.73 -10.14 3.98
N ILE A 462 1.22 -10.46 5.17
CA ILE A 462 0.63 -11.52 6.01
C ILE A 462 -0.36 -10.95 7.01
N VAL A 463 0.00 -9.86 7.69
CA VAL A 463 -0.85 -9.28 8.74
C VAL A 463 -1.97 -8.42 8.14
N PHE A 464 -1.67 -7.63 7.11
CA PHE A 464 -2.63 -6.75 6.45
C PHE A 464 -3.26 -7.34 5.19
N HIS A 465 -2.78 -8.49 4.70
CA HIS A 465 -3.26 -9.14 3.46
C HIS A 465 -3.15 -8.26 2.20
N GLY A 466 -2.15 -7.38 2.16
CA GLY A 466 -1.85 -6.56 0.99
C GLY A 466 -1.03 -7.31 -0.07
N ASN A 467 -0.95 -6.75 -1.28
CA ASN A 467 -0.16 -7.32 -2.37
C ASN A 467 0.87 -6.28 -2.89
N PRO A 468 2.19 -6.52 -2.73
CA PRO A 468 3.23 -5.61 -3.19
C PRO A 468 3.33 -5.54 -4.72
N TYR A 469 2.83 -6.55 -5.44
CA TYR A 469 2.86 -6.63 -6.90
C TYR A 469 1.58 -6.10 -7.56
N ALA A 470 0.61 -5.62 -6.77
CA ALA A 470 -0.61 -5.02 -7.31
C ALA A 470 -0.33 -3.62 -7.90
N GLU A 471 -1.20 -3.14 -8.77
CA GLU A 471 -1.07 -1.79 -9.32
C GLU A 471 -1.08 -0.74 -8.20
N HIS A 472 -0.26 0.31 -8.31
CA HIS A 472 -0.03 1.26 -7.22
C HIS A 472 -1.29 2.02 -6.80
N ASN A 473 -2.27 2.14 -7.70
CA ASN A 473 -3.57 2.77 -7.41
C ASN A 473 -4.64 1.76 -6.95
N SER A 474 -4.29 0.49 -6.78
CA SER A 474 -5.23 -0.54 -6.33
C SER A 474 -5.38 -0.53 -4.82
N THR A 475 -6.57 -0.89 -4.33
CA THR A 475 -6.82 -1.06 -2.89
C THR A 475 -5.88 -2.09 -2.27
N ALA A 476 -5.49 -3.13 -3.03
CA ALA A 476 -4.57 -4.16 -2.56
C ALA A 476 -3.14 -3.63 -2.30
N TYR A 477 -2.68 -2.67 -3.12
CA TYR A 477 -1.38 -2.01 -2.91
C TYR A 477 -1.44 -1.01 -1.75
N LEU A 478 -2.51 -0.22 -1.64
CA LEU A 478 -2.69 0.72 -0.52
C LEU A 478 -2.77 0.00 0.84
N ILE A 479 -3.39 -1.18 0.90
CA ILE A 479 -3.41 -2.03 2.11
C ILE A 479 -2.00 -2.52 2.45
N TYR A 480 -1.21 -2.90 1.43
CA TYR A 480 0.19 -3.30 1.62
C TYR A 480 1.03 -2.13 2.17
N GLU A 481 0.93 -0.94 1.56
CA GLU A 481 1.64 0.27 1.99
C GLU A 481 1.29 0.63 3.44
N ARG A 482 0.00 0.57 3.81
CA ARG A 482 -0.42 0.77 5.19
C ARG A 482 0.18 -0.25 6.16
N GLY A 483 0.32 -1.51 5.73
CA GLY A 483 0.99 -2.52 6.53
C GLY A 483 2.49 -2.24 6.69
N VAL A 484 3.16 -1.72 5.66
CA VAL A 484 4.58 -1.29 5.73
C VAL A 484 4.75 -0.14 6.74
N GLU A 485 3.89 0.88 6.72
CA GLU A 485 3.90 1.99 7.69
C GLU A 485 3.76 1.49 9.14
N VAL A 486 2.80 0.58 9.37
CA VAL A 486 2.60 -0.03 10.70
C VAL A 486 3.78 -0.93 11.07
N GLY A 487 4.44 -1.56 10.09
CA GLY A 487 5.70 -2.27 10.27
C GLY A 487 6.81 -1.35 10.79
N CYS A 488 6.94 -0.14 10.24
CA CYS A 488 7.88 0.88 10.72
C CYS A 488 7.59 1.29 12.18
N TRP A 489 6.33 1.40 12.58
CA TRP A 489 5.96 1.58 13.99
C TRP A 489 6.44 0.42 14.89
N GLY A 490 6.30 -0.83 14.43
CA GLY A 490 6.84 -2.00 15.12
C GLY A 490 8.36 -1.94 15.29
N MET A 491 9.09 -1.52 14.25
CA MET A 491 10.54 -1.35 14.29
C MET A 491 10.98 -0.20 15.22
N CYS A 492 10.17 0.85 15.32
CA CYS A 492 10.37 1.92 16.30
C CYS A 492 10.20 1.39 17.74
N ILE A 493 9.17 0.58 18.01
CA ILE A 493 8.98 -0.10 19.31
C ILE A 493 10.19 -1.00 19.65
N ASN A 494 10.68 -1.76 18.67
CA ASN A 494 11.90 -2.56 18.81
C ASN A 494 13.10 -1.70 19.22
N ALA A 495 13.34 -0.58 18.54
CA ALA A 495 14.47 0.31 18.81
C ALA A 495 14.38 0.97 20.21
N ILE A 496 13.20 1.44 20.60
CA ILE A 496 12.95 1.98 21.95
C ILE A 496 13.12 0.89 23.01
N SER A 497 12.60 -0.31 22.76
CA SER A 497 12.76 -1.45 23.67
C SER A 497 14.23 -1.84 23.84
N SER A 498 15.03 -1.82 22.77
CA SER A 498 16.48 -2.07 22.81
C SER A 498 17.20 -1.03 23.68
N ALA A 499 16.88 0.25 23.52
CA ALA A 499 17.42 1.33 24.31
C ALA A 499 17.10 1.18 25.82
N LEU A 500 15.84 0.88 26.16
CA LEU A 500 15.40 0.67 27.54
C LEU A 500 15.99 -0.59 28.16
N TYR A 501 16.03 -1.68 27.38
CA TYR A 501 16.57 -2.96 27.83
C TYR A 501 18.07 -2.87 28.11
N SER A 502 18.84 -2.11 27.31
CA SER A 502 20.27 -1.88 27.59
C SER A 502 20.52 -1.37 29.02
N TYR A 503 19.66 -0.49 29.54
CA TYR A 503 19.77 -0.03 30.93
C TYR A 503 19.27 -1.10 31.93
N LEU A 504 18.19 -1.80 31.59
CA LEU A 504 17.65 -2.88 32.43
C LEU A 504 18.63 -4.06 32.58
N GLN A 505 19.42 -4.36 31.55
CA GLN A 505 20.47 -5.37 31.58
C GLN A 505 21.42 -5.16 32.74
N LYS A 506 21.81 -3.91 33.02
CA LYS A 506 22.68 -3.57 34.16
C LYS A 506 22.06 -3.94 35.50
N ALA A 507 20.75 -3.77 35.65
CA ALA A 507 20.02 -4.15 36.86
C ALA A 507 19.81 -5.67 36.97
N LEU A 508 19.69 -6.38 35.85
CA LEU A 508 19.49 -7.83 35.78
C LEU A 508 20.80 -8.62 35.88
N LEU A 509 21.93 -8.01 35.52
CA LEU A 509 23.25 -8.63 35.49
C LEU A 509 23.62 -9.36 36.79
N PRO A 510 23.40 -8.79 38.00
CA PRO A 510 23.75 -9.46 39.25
C PRO A 510 22.87 -10.68 39.58
N PHE A 511 21.67 -10.77 39.01
CA PHE A 511 20.72 -11.84 39.32
C PHE A 511 20.82 -13.03 38.36
N ILE A 512 21.07 -12.76 37.08
CA ILE A 512 20.99 -13.76 36.01
C ILE A 512 22.38 -14.08 35.41
N GLY A 513 23.36 -13.19 35.60
CA GLY A 513 24.70 -13.28 35.01
C GLY A 513 24.73 -13.04 33.49
N LEU A 514 25.93 -12.85 32.92
CA LEU A 514 26.10 -12.58 31.48
C LEU A 514 25.56 -13.73 30.60
N LYS A 515 25.91 -14.98 30.95
CA LYS A 515 25.45 -16.15 30.20
C LYS A 515 23.92 -16.29 30.23
N GLY A 516 23.31 -16.06 31.38
CA GLY A 516 21.86 -16.15 31.53
C GLY A 516 21.12 -15.02 30.81
N LEU A 517 21.67 -13.80 30.81
CA LEU A 517 21.15 -12.69 30.02
C LEU A 517 21.21 -12.99 28.52
N TYR A 518 22.30 -13.63 28.07
CA TYR A 518 22.45 -14.10 26.69
C TYR A 518 21.39 -15.15 26.33
N PHE A 519 21.19 -16.16 27.20
CA PHE A 519 20.18 -17.20 27.02
C PHE A 519 18.75 -16.63 26.95
N VAL A 520 18.40 -15.71 27.86
CA VAL A 520 17.07 -15.09 27.92
C VAL A 520 16.76 -14.30 26.65
N GLY A 521 17.75 -13.58 26.10
CA GLY A 521 17.59 -12.86 24.83
C GLY A 521 17.16 -13.77 23.68
N TYR A 522 17.86 -14.89 23.47
CA TYR A 522 17.52 -15.85 22.42
C TYR A 522 16.17 -16.53 22.64
N LEU A 523 15.85 -16.87 23.89
CA LEU A 523 14.59 -17.52 24.23
C LEU A 523 13.39 -16.60 23.97
N LEU A 524 13.44 -15.37 24.47
CA LEU A 524 12.37 -14.39 24.30
C LEU A 524 12.16 -14.03 22.83
N PHE A 525 13.25 -13.87 22.07
CA PHE A 525 13.16 -13.64 20.64
C PHE A 525 12.56 -14.82 19.88
N GLY A 526 13.02 -16.04 20.16
CA GLY A 526 12.54 -17.26 19.51
C GLY A 526 11.05 -17.49 19.79
N LEU A 527 10.62 -17.38 21.05
CA LEU A 527 9.20 -17.51 21.39
C LEU A 527 8.34 -16.39 20.80
N GLY A 528 8.83 -15.14 20.83
CA GLY A 528 8.13 -13.99 20.28
C GLY A 528 7.94 -14.07 18.76
N THR A 529 9.02 -14.33 18.02
CA THR A 529 8.97 -14.51 16.55
C THR A 529 8.12 -15.72 16.18
N GLY A 530 8.27 -16.85 16.87
CA GLY A 530 7.46 -18.05 16.64
C GLY A 530 5.96 -17.79 16.84
N PHE A 531 5.58 -17.04 17.89
CA PHE A 531 4.18 -16.68 18.13
C PHE A 531 3.62 -15.78 17.04
N ILE A 532 4.37 -14.78 16.59
CA ILE A 532 3.98 -13.90 15.47
C ILE A 532 3.77 -14.71 14.19
N GLY A 533 4.66 -15.67 13.90
CA GLY A 533 4.55 -16.51 12.72
C GLY A 533 3.32 -17.44 12.74
N LEU A 534 2.92 -17.93 13.92
CA LEU A 534 1.75 -18.80 14.08
C LEU A 534 0.42 -18.03 14.14
N PHE A 535 0.43 -16.84 14.73
CA PHE A 535 -0.77 -16.02 14.97
C PHE A 535 -0.55 -14.58 14.48
N PRO A 536 -0.57 -14.33 13.16
CA PRO A 536 -0.36 -13.00 12.61
C PRO A 536 -1.55 -12.09 12.95
N ASN A 537 -1.38 -11.21 13.93
CA ASN A 537 -2.36 -10.21 14.33
C ASN A 537 -1.66 -8.88 14.63
N VAL A 538 -2.19 -7.77 14.11
CA VAL A 538 -1.60 -6.43 14.23
C VAL A 538 -1.17 -6.10 15.67
N TYR A 539 -2.07 -6.25 16.64
CA TYR A 539 -1.80 -5.88 18.03
C TYR A 539 -0.77 -6.81 18.67
N SER A 540 -0.90 -8.11 18.44
CA SER A 540 0.04 -9.10 18.97
C SER A 540 1.44 -8.88 18.41
N THR A 541 1.54 -8.64 17.10
CA THR A 541 2.82 -8.41 16.42
C THR A 541 3.50 -7.15 16.94
N LEU A 542 2.79 -6.03 17.07
CA LEU A 542 3.35 -4.78 17.59
C LEU A 542 3.84 -4.90 19.05
N VAL A 543 3.10 -5.59 19.91
CA VAL A 543 3.53 -5.79 21.31
C VAL A 543 4.78 -6.67 21.38
N LEU A 544 4.81 -7.74 20.57
CA LEU A 544 5.92 -8.69 20.54
C LEU A 544 7.17 -8.12 19.86
N CYS A 545 7.07 -7.02 19.10
CA CYS A 545 8.25 -6.26 18.64
C CYS A 545 9.13 -5.77 19.81
N SER A 546 8.58 -5.60 21.01
CA SER A 546 9.40 -5.25 22.18
C SER A 546 10.43 -6.34 22.52
N LEU A 547 10.11 -7.63 22.26
CA LEU A 547 11.03 -8.76 22.44
C LEU A 547 12.17 -8.76 21.42
N PHE A 548 11.98 -8.15 20.25
CA PHE A 548 13.06 -7.95 19.28
C PHE A 548 14.10 -6.99 19.84
N GLY A 549 13.67 -5.97 20.57
CA GLY A 549 14.58 -5.01 21.20
C GLY A 549 15.44 -5.65 22.26
N VAL A 550 14.87 -6.59 23.04
CA VAL A 550 15.60 -7.40 24.01
C VAL A 550 16.73 -8.18 23.34
N MET A 551 16.46 -8.82 22.20
CA MET A 551 17.47 -9.54 21.42
C MET A 551 18.54 -8.62 20.86
N SER A 552 18.11 -7.53 20.22
CA SER A 552 19.00 -6.52 19.63
C SER A 552 20.01 -6.01 20.66
N SER A 553 19.52 -5.52 21.80
CA SER A 553 20.37 -5.04 22.89
C SER A 553 21.26 -6.16 23.44
N THR A 554 20.77 -7.38 23.57
CA THR A 554 21.56 -8.54 24.02
C THR A 554 22.73 -8.84 23.08
N LEU A 555 22.51 -8.83 21.76
CA LEU A 555 23.56 -9.07 20.77
C LEU A 555 24.59 -7.93 20.76
N TYR A 556 24.17 -6.68 20.94
CA TYR A 556 25.10 -5.54 20.94
C TYR A 556 25.96 -5.43 22.20
N THR A 557 25.50 -5.93 23.37
CA THR A 557 26.19 -5.73 24.65
C THR A 557 26.85 -7.00 25.20
N VAL A 558 26.09 -8.10 25.33
CA VAL A 558 26.47 -9.26 26.16
C VAL A 558 27.70 -10.01 25.63
N PRO A 559 27.83 -10.30 24.31
CA PRO A 559 29.01 -10.96 23.76
C PRO A 559 30.30 -10.16 23.96
N PHE A 560 30.24 -8.84 23.85
CA PHE A 560 31.41 -7.98 24.02
C PHE A 560 31.80 -7.85 25.51
N ASN A 561 30.81 -7.84 26.42
CA ASN A 561 31.07 -7.94 27.86
C ASN A 561 31.68 -9.30 28.23
N LEU A 562 31.22 -10.40 27.63
CA LEU A 562 31.82 -11.74 27.79
C LEU A 562 33.28 -11.77 27.32
N ILE A 563 33.61 -11.13 26.19
CA ILE A 563 35.00 -11.02 25.74
C ILE A 563 35.85 -10.23 26.74
N SER A 564 35.35 -9.11 27.25
CA SER A 564 36.05 -8.30 28.26
C SER A 564 36.35 -9.12 29.52
N GLU A 565 35.38 -9.93 29.96
CA GLU A 565 35.52 -10.82 31.11
C GLU A 565 36.49 -11.97 30.87
N TYR A 566 36.44 -12.62 29.70
CA TYR A 566 37.42 -13.65 29.34
C TYR A 566 38.84 -13.08 29.30
N HIS A 567 39.05 -11.88 28.75
CA HIS A 567 40.36 -11.20 28.79
C HIS A 567 40.80 -10.90 30.23
N ARG A 568 39.87 -10.56 31.13
CA ARG A 568 40.16 -10.29 32.54
C ARG A 568 40.59 -11.56 33.29
N GLU A 569 39.92 -12.69 33.05
CA GLU A 569 40.31 -13.98 33.62
C GLU A 569 41.69 -14.42 33.12
N GLU A 570 41.96 -14.32 31.80
CA GLU A 570 43.27 -14.67 31.24
C GLU A 570 44.40 -13.82 31.83
N GLU A 571 44.18 -12.52 32.02
CA GLU A 571 45.15 -11.64 32.69
C GLU A 571 45.40 -12.02 34.15
N ARG A 572 44.35 -12.42 34.89
CA ARG A 572 44.48 -12.90 36.27
C ARG A 572 45.23 -14.24 36.34
N GLU A 573 44.97 -15.16 35.43
CA GLU A 573 45.68 -16.45 35.33
C GLU A 573 47.16 -16.27 34.96
N LEU A 574 47.46 -15.33 34.06
CA LEU A 574 48.83 -14.95 33.69
C LEU A 574 49.57 -14.30 34.88
N GLN A 575 48.91 -13.42 35.63
CA GLN A 575 49.48 -12.83 36.85
C GLN A 575 49.67 -13.87 37.97
N ALA A 576 48.75 -14.81 38.13
CA ALA A 576 48.82 -15.87 39.14
C ALA A 576 49.88 -16.94 38.82
N SER A 577 50.18 -17.18 37.53
CA SER A 577 51.15 -18.20 37.09
C SER A 577 52.61 -17.75 37.05
N GLY A 578 52.91 -16.48 37.38
CA GLY A 578 54.28 -15.97 37.55
C GLY A 578 55.15 -16.00 36.28
N LYS A 579 54.58 -16.24 35.10
CA LYS A 579 55.30 -16.26 33.82
C LYS A 579 55.24 -14.88 33.15
N SER A 580 56.32 -14.12 33.21
CA SER A 580 56.53 -13.02 32.24
C SER A 580 56.72 -13.62 30.85
N GLN A 581 55.78 -13.39 29.94
CA GLN A 581 55.88 -13.85 28.55
C GLN A 581 57.08 -13.18 27.85
N ALA A 582 57.92 -13.99 27.20
CA ALA A 582 58.79 -13.54 26.11
C ALA A 582 57.92 -13.06 24.91
N PRO A 583 58.42 -12.16 24.03
CA PRO A 583 57.63 -11.43 23.04
C PRO A 583 57.28 -12.27 21.79
N SER A 584 56.80 -13.50 21.97
CA SER A 584 56.23 -14.30 20.88
C SER A 584 54.70 -14.34 21.00
N GLN A 585 54.07 -13.44 20.27
CA GLN A 585 52.63 -13.37 19.93
C GLN A 585 51.66 -13.08 21.10
N SER A 586 51.68 -11.86 21.63
CA SER A 586 50.48 -11.33 22.30
C SER A 586 49.39 -11.10 21.25
N ARG A 587 48.33 -11.90 21.29
CA ARG A 587 47.10 -11.69 20.50
C ARG A 587 46.48 -10.37 20.97
N GLY A 588 46.37 -9.38 20.08
CA GLY A 588 45.79 -8.08 20.45
C GLY A 588 44.30 -8.19 20.75
N LYS A 589 43.83 -7.60 21.86
CA LYS A 589 42.41 -7.59 22.27
C LYS A 589 41.47 -7.08 21.17
N GLY A 590 41.94 -6.14 20.34
CA GLY A 590 41.22 -5.64 19.17
C GLY A 590 40.95 -6.68 18.08
N ILE A 591 41.75 -7.75 17.96
CA ILE A 591 41.53 -8.81 16.96
C ILE A 591 40.32 -9.66 17.33
N ASP A 592 40.10 -9.93 18.63
CA ASP A 592 38.94 -10.69 19.11
C ASP A 592 37.64 -9.91 18.95
N CYS A 593 37.68 -8.61 19.28
CA CYS A 593 36.56 -7.71 19.03
C CYS A 593 36.23 -7.61 17.53
N ALA A 594 37.25 -7.45 16.68
CA ALA A 594 37.06 -7.40 15.23
C ALA A 594 36.49 -8.72 14.68
N ALA A 595 36.99 -9.87 15.15
CA ALA A 595 36.48 -11.19 14.75
C ALA A 595 35.01 -11.37 15.12
N LEU A 596 34.60 -10.93 16.32
CA LEU A 596 33.21 -10.99 16.76
C LEU A 596 32.33 -10.07 15.91
N THR A 597 32.76 -8.83 15.65
CA THR A 597 32.01 -7.91 14.78
C THR A 597 31.87 -8.48 13.36
N CYS A 598 32.93 -9.10 12.81
CA CYS A 598 32.90 -9.75 11.50
C CYS A 598 31.80 -10.83 11.34
N MET A 599 31.32 -11.42 12.45
CA MET A 599 30.22 -12.39 12.39
C MET A 599 28.89 -11.73 11.97
N VAL A 600 28.71 -10.44 12.24
CA VAL A 600 27.53 -9.67 11.81
C VAL A 600 27.50 -9.58 10.28
N GLN A 601 28.61 -9.17 9.66
CA GLN A 601 28.69 -9.06 8.20
C GLN A 601 28.58 -10.44 7.54
N LEU A 602 29.13 -11.49 8.16
CA LEU A 602 28.97 -12.86 7.66
C LEU A 602 27.49 -13.30 7.71
N ALA A 603 26.77 -13.01 8.80
CA ALA A 603 25.34 -13.27 8.90
C ALA A 603 24.55 -12.53 7.81
N GLN A 604 24.87 -11.26 7.55
CA GLN A 604 24.23 -10.45 6.51
C GLN A 604 24.44 -11.03 5.11
N ILE A 605 25.65 -11.54 4.80
CA ILE A 605 25.93 -12.22 3.53
C ILE A 605 25.12 -13.53 3.41
N ILE A 606 25.05 -14.32 4.48
CA ILE A 606 24.29 -15.58 4.51
C ILE A 606 22.80 -15.31 4.29
N VAL A 607 22.24 -14.34 5.02
CA VAL A 607 20.82 -13.97 4.92
C VAL A 607 20.53 -13.35 3.54
N GLY A 608 21.35 -12.40 3.10
CA GLY A 608 21.19 -11.73 1.80
C GLY A 608 21.25 -12.69 0.61
N GLY A 609 22.11 -13.72 0.66
CA GLY A 609 22.23 -14.72 -0.40
C GLY A 609 21.19 -15.86 -0.33
N GLY A 610 20.72 -16.22 0.86
CA GLY A 610 19.89 -17.41 1.08
C GLY A 610 18.40 -17.16 1.23
N LEU A 611 18.00 -16.05 1.87
CA LEU A 611 16.63 -15.88 2.34
C LEU A 611 15.62 -15.65 1.20
N GLY A 612 16.03 -14.96 0.14
CA GLY A 612 15.17 -14.76 -1.04
C GLY A 612 14.81 -16.08 -1.73
N LEU A 613 15.77 -17.00 -1.84
CA LEU A 613 15.52 -18.34 -2.40
C LEU A 613 14.58 -19.15 -1.49
N LEU A 614 14.72 -18.98 -0.18
CA LEU A 614 13.87 -19.64 0.82
C LEU A 614 12.41 -19.17 0.72
N VAL A 615 12.17 -17.86 0.55
CA VAL A 615 10.83 -17.30 0.31
C VAL A 615 10.22 -17.83 -0.98
N ILE A 616 11.00 -17.89 -2.07
CA ILE A 616 10.55 -18.42 -3.37
C ILE A 616 10.13 -19.89 -3.25
N LEU A 617 10.93 -20.71 -2.56
CA LEU A 617 10.64 -22.14 -2.39
C LEU A 617 9.41 -22.39 -1.52
N ALA A 618 9.21 -21.58 -0.48
CA ALA A 618 8.06 -21.73 0.44
C ALA A 618 6.78 -21.07 -0.09
N GLY A 619 6.88 -20.13 -1.03
CA GLY A 619 5.75 -19.36 -1.57
C GLY A 619 5.12 -18.37 -0.58
N SER A 620 5.77 -18.10 0.56
CA SER A 620 5.24 -17.21 1.60
C SER A 620 6.35 -16.59 2.44
N VAL A 621 6.19 -15.32 2.83
CA VAL A 621 7.14 -14.60 3.71
C VAL A 621 7.10 -15.13 5.16
N VAL A 622 6.04 -15.84 5.58
CA VAL A 622 5.90 -16.42 6.93
C VAL A 622 7.08 -17.35 7.27
N VAL A 623 7.60 -18.06 6.28
CA VAL A 623 8.72 -18.99 6.45
C VAL A 623 9.96 -18.31 7.04
N VAL A 624 10.15 -17.02 6.75
CA VAL A 624 11.28 -16.24 7.23
C VAL A 624 11.21 -16.08 8.73
N VAL A 625 10.05 -15.69 9.25
CA VAL A 625 9.81 -15.51 10.69
C VAL A 625 9.95 -16.84 11.44
N ILE A 626 9.44 -17.93 10.88
CA ILE A 626 9.57 -19.28 11.47
C ILE A 626 11.04 -19.74 11.47
N SER A 627 11.77 -19.51 10.38
CA SER A 627 13.19 -19.87 10.29
C SER A 627 14.04 -19.08 11.28
N ALA A 628 13.75 -17.79 11.47
CA ALA A 628 14.38 -16.93 12.47
C ALA A 628 14.11 -17.44 13.90
N SER A 629 12.86 -17.81 14.19
CA SER A 629 12.48 -18.44 15.47
C SER A 629 13.27 -19.72 15.73
N ALA A 630 13.34 -20.62 14.74
CA ALA A 630 14.07 -21.87 14.86
C ALA A 630 15.58 -21.65 15.09
N ALA A 631 16.19 -20.76 14.30
CA ALA A 631 17.60 -20.39 14.45
C ALA A 631 17.89 -19.81 15.85
N SER A 632 17.00 -18.97 16.38
CA SER A 632 17.13 -18.41 17.73
C SER A 632 17.01 -19.48 18.82
N LEU A 633 16.06 -20.42 18.70
CA LEU A 633 15.93 -21.51 19.68
C LEU A 633 17.13 -22.47 19.64
N ILE A 634 17.71 -22.72 18.45
CA ILE A 634 18.97 -23.45 18.31
C ILE A 634 20.11 -22.68 18.99
N GLY A 635 20.19 -21.36 18.77
CA GLY A 635 21.15 -20.48 19.43
C GLY A 635 20.99 -20.48 20.95
N CYS A 636 19.76 -20.52 21.46
CA CYS A 636 19.44 -20.62 22.89
C CYS A 636 20.03 -21.89 23.51
N CYS A 637 19.78 -23.05 22.89
CA CYS A 637 20.39 -24.32 23.30
C CYS A 637 21.93 -24.25 23.22
N PHE A 638 22.46 -23.68 22.16
CA PHE A 638 23.91 -23.55 21.97
C PHE A 638 24.57 -22.71 23.08
N VAL A 639 23.95 -21.59 23.47
CA VAL A 639 24.41 -20.76 24.58
C VAL A 639 24.39 -21.54 25.90
N ALA A 640 23.34 -22.31 26.15
CA ALA A 640 23.23 -23.10 27.38
C ALA A 640 24.38 -24.11 27.54
N PHE A 641 24.76 -24.81 26.46
CA PHE A 641 25.75 -25.88 26.51
C PHE A 641 27.20 -25.44 26.32
N PHE A 642 27.47 -24.47 25.44
CA PHE A 642 28.83 -24.20 24.96
C PHE A 642 29.44 -22.87 25.42
N VAL A 643 28.61 -21.89 25.83
CA VAL A 643 29.14 -20.64 26.38
C VAL A 643 29.59 -20.88 27.82
N ARG A 644 30.85 -20.54 28.10
CA ARG A 644 31.48 -20.72 29.42
C ARG A 644 30.81 -19.82 30.45
N TYR A 645 30.63 -20.33 31.66
CA TYR A 645 30.18 -19.52 32.78
C TYR A 645 31.36 -18.70 33.32
N VAL A 646 31.13 -17.41 33.54
CA VAL A 646 32.08 -16.50 34.19
C VAL A 646 31.43 -16.08 35.51
N GLU A 647 32.12 -16.32 36.63
CA GLU A 647 31.68 -15.91 37.98
C GLU A 647 32.14 -14.50 38.35
#